data_AF-A0A0F7UK93-F1
#
_entry.id   AF-A0A0F7UK93-F1
#
_cell.length_a   1.000
_cell.length_b   1.000
_cell.length_c   1.000
_cell.angle_alpha   90.00
_cell.angle_beta   90.00
_cell.angle_gamma   90.00
#
_symmetry.space_group_name_H-M   'P 1'
#
loop_
_entity.id
_entity.type
_entity.pdbx_description
1 polymer ?
#
loop_
_entity_poly.entity_id
_entity_poly.type
_entity_poly.pdbx_seq_one_letter_code
_entity_poly.pdbx_strand_id
1 'polypeptide(L)'
;MALSPGAVIRVTRLSSLPPLSTVTDVVLSYLEQHLKSAGGFTFSVYPDTSSSPATPFRIAVETKKGEAPRPIAGGEALSDYAAARCVARLAASTGGVFACLLNENGATESADGAVDACEQWAAFCGVPGKTPEAAEHPGLTACIEFFTRRFSTSSAFLCNTPNPSLADMALFALLKTQPAAHTALLSALRTSGEAAKHFSAWSSSIAKALPGATTLSGAGVPDGSAQGNRGEISGATGAGASPESTDGPDATASVNFLKQIVEEDLRTGKHKSVVTRFPPEPNGFLHLGHAKSVCVNFGLAKAFGGRCHLRFDDTNPAKEETRYIESIQRDIKWLGGDWGNHLYYASDYFQQLYDWAELLIKKNLAFVDDDSLEEIRRKRGSISQPGENSPFRERSIEENLDLFRRMRAGEFEEGSRVLRAKIDMTHSNMNMRDPILYRILKKEHPRTGNQWVIYPMYDYAHGQSDSIENITHSICTLEFELHRPLYDWFQEKLEITRTRQIEFARLNVTYTVMSKRKLLALVTEEWVEGWDDPRLPTLSGLRRRGVPASALRDFCDKVGVARRESTIQVEVLEKCIRDALHQVAHRRFAIQDPVAVTITNYGDSVETVTAANHPEDESFGTRELHFSKRLYIDREDFMENPPPGYRRLAPGAEVRLKHAYWIKCVDVIKDASGLVTELLCTHDPQTKNCSVAPDGRKVKGTIHWLSEKDAVPAEIRIFGRLFTKANPEEEDESNPNASWRDNINKESLKVYNGFVERSAADSVAFPPQSSLQFERLGFFTPDGSTLPEDAARNKASTTPVFNLTVALQEGFTATDDADKDKMKQQDRLAREKAALERQKKKEEKEARKKMKEQQQKA
;
A
#
# COMPACT_ATOMS: atom_id res chain seq x y z
N MET A 1 -2.87 34.16 42.06
CA MET A 1 -2.42 35.51 41.64
C MET A 1 -2.71 35.66 40.15
N ALA A 2 -3.37 36.73 39.71
CA ALA A 2 -3.58 36.97 38.28
C ALA A 2 -2.23 37.23 37.60
N LEU A 3 -1.88 36.45 36.57
CA LEU A 3 -0.63 36.61 35.82
C LEU A 3 -0.70 37.90 34.99
N SER A 4 0.35 38.73 35.06
CA SER A 4 0.40 39.99 34.31
C SER A 4 0.80 39.76 32.85
N PRO A 5 0.20 40.47 31.87
CA PRO A 5 0.51 40.30 30.45
C PRO A 5 2.02 40.37 30.18
N GLY A 6 2.54 39.36 29.48
CA GLY A 6 3.97 39.18 29.19
C GLY A 6 4.73 38.29 30.19
N ALA A 7 4.06 37.64 31.14
CA ALA A 7 4.70 36.64 32.00
C ALA A 7 5.13 35.40 31.20
N VAL A 8 6.29 34.84 31.56
CA VAL A 8 6.82 33.61 30.96
C VAL A 8 6.59 32.46 31.92
N ILE A 9 5.86 31.44 31.49
CA ILE A 9 5.67 30.21 32.23
C ILE A 9 6.73 29.21 31.75
N ARG A 10 7.65 28.86 32.65
CA ARG A 10 8.78 27.98 32.38
C ARG A 10 8.53 26.61 32.99
N VAL A 11 8.64 25.57 32.17
CA VAL A 11 8.61 24.17 32.61
C VAL A 11 9.95 23.53 32.29
N THR A 12 10.64 22.96 33.28
CA THR A 12 11.96 22.34 33.10
C THR A 12 11.85 20.81 33.17
N ARG A 13 12.43 20.10 32.18
CA ARG A 13 12.36 18.65 31.92
C ARG A 13 13.72 17.98 32.23
N LEU A 14 13.76 16.99 33.12
CA LEU A 14 15.00 16.24 33.40
C LEU A 14 15.22 15.11 32.38
N SER A 15 16.48 14.96 31.95
CA SER A 15 16.93 14.28 30.73
C SER A 15 16.96 12.73 30.77
N SER A 16 16.26 12.09 31.70
CA SER A 16 16.34 10.64 31.89
C SER A 16 15.07 9.84 31.58
N LEU A 17 14.13 10.38 30.79
CA LEU A 17 12.94 9.64 30.34
C LEU A 17 12.88 9.54 28.81
N PRO A 18 12.49 8.39 28.25
CA PRO A 18 12.55 8.13 26.82
C PRO A 18 11.60 9.04 26.02
N PRO A 19 11.87 9.26 24.72
CA PRO A 19 11.08 10.17 23.90
C PRO A 19 9.67 9.62 23.69
N LEU A 20 8.67 10.49 23.88
CA LEU A 20 7.28 10.40 23.39
C LEU A 20 6.31 9.42 24.08
N SER A 21 6.65 8.80 25.22
CA SER A 21 5.78 7.74 25.79
C SER A 21 4.93 8.11 27.01
N THR A 22 4.90 9.35 27.49
CA THR A 22 4.07 9.72 28.65
C THR A 22 2.99 10.74 28.30
N VAL A 23 1.79 10.53 28.84
CA VAL A 23 0.62 11.41 28.66
C VAL A 23 0.94 12.87 29.02
N THR A 24 1.92 13.08 29.89
CA THR A 24 2.51 14.37 30.25
C THR A 24 3.09 15.13 29.07
N ASP A 25 3.84 14.47 28.18
CA ASP A 25 4.43 15.13 26.99
C ASP A 25 3.34 15.58 26.02
N VAL A 26 2.28 14.79 25.91
CA VAL A 26 1.12 15.10 25.06
C VAL A 26 0.34 16.29 25.63
N VAL A 27 0.10 16.30 26.94
CA VAL A 27 -0.58 17.42 27.62
C VAL A 27 0.27 18.70 27.54
N LEU A 28 1.59 18.63 27.76
CA LEU A 28 2.50 19.77 27.65
C LEU A 28 2.59 20.32 26.22
N SER A 29 2.62 19.43 25.21
CA SER A 29 2.63 19.83 23.79
C SER A 29 1.33 20.51 23.38
N TYR A 30 0.19 19.96 23.82
CA TYR A 30 -1.13 20.57 23.59
C TYR A 30 -1.25 21.96 24.22
N LEU A 31 -0.80 22.10 25.47
CA LEU A 31 -0.76 23.37 26.20
C LEU A 31 0.16 24.38 25.51
N GLU A 32 1.36 23.97 25.12
CA GLU A 32 2.30 24.83 24.41
C GLU A 32 1.69 25.34 23.10
N GLN A 33 1.00 24.48 22.35
CA GLN A 33 0.33 24.84 21.10
C GLN A 33 -0.82 25.84 21.32
N HIS A 34 -1.70 25.59 22.28
CA HIS A 34 -2.89 26.43 22.50
C HIS A 34 -2.59 27.73 23.25
N LEU A 35 -1.55 27.75 24.09
CA LEU A 35 -1.16 28.95 24.83
C LEU A 35 -0.25 29.88 24.03
N LYS A 36 0.55 29.37 23.09
CA LYS A 36 1.23 30.21 22.09
C LYS A 36 0.23 30.93 21.19
N SER A 37 -0.96 30.34 20.95
CA SER A 37 -2.03 30.98 20.18
C SER A 37 -2.88 31.96 21.00
N ALA A 38 -2.95 31.81 22.32
CA ALA A 38 -3.69 32.72 23.20
C ALA A 38 -2.80 33.92 23.57
N GLY A 39 -2.82 34.98 22.75
CA GLY A 39 -1.97 36.16 22.92
C GLY A 39 -2.02 36.74 24.34
N GLY A 40 -0.84 36.96 24.95
CA GLY A 40 -0.71 37.60 26.27
C GLY A 40 0.37 37.02 27.19
N PHE A 41 0.86 35.81 26.94
CA PHE A 41 1.89 35.14 27.75
C PHE A 41 2.80 34.27 26.87
N THR A 42 3.95 33.83 27.39
CA THR A 42 4.85 32.91 26.66
C THR A 42 5.04 31.63 27.48
N PHE A 43 4.68 30.49 26.89
CA PHE A 43 4.89 29.18 27.50
C PHE A 43 6.12 28.52 26.87
N SER A 44 7.03 27.98 27.67
CA SER A 44 8.27 27.39 27.17
C SER A 44 8.75 26.24 28.05
N VAL A 45 9.10 25.13 27.39
CA VAL A 45 9.66 23.93 28.03
C VAL A 45 11.18 23.91 27.79
N TYR A 46 11.97 23.72 28.84
CA TYR A 46 13.44 23.69 28.77
C TYR A 46 13.98 22.36 29.31
N PRO A 47 15.10 21.85 28.78
CA PRO A 47 15.83 20.76 29.42
C PRO A 47 16.51 21.25 30.71
N ASP A 48 16.52 20.43 31.77
CA ASP A 48 17.21 20.74 33.04
C ASP A 48 18.72 20.63 32.85
N THR A 49 19.45 21.67 33.25
CA THR A 49 20.91 21.74 33.19
C THR A 49 21.56 21.61 34.58
N SER A 50 20.78 21.34 35.63
CA SER A 50 21.28 21.22 37.01
C SER A 50 21.73 19.80 37.36
N SER A 51 22.84 19.68 38.09
CA SER A 51 23.56 18.42 38.35
C SER A 51 23.14 17.67 39.62
N SER A 52 21.96 17.96 40.18
CA SER A 52 21.51 17.33 41.43
C SER A 52 20.45 16.25 41.17
N PRO A 53 20.54 15.04 41.78
CA PRO A 53 19.60 13.98 41.50
C PRO A 53 18.32 14.16 42.34
N ALA A 54 17.25 14.69 41.74
CA ALA A 54 15.87 14.48 42.21
C ALA A 54 14.78 14.93 41.20
N THR A 55 14.04 13.95 40.66
CA THR A 55 12.65 13.96 40.11
C THR A 55 12.30 14.74 38.82
N PRO A 56 11.35 14.27 37.99
CA PRO A 56 11.35 14.47 36.53
C PRO A 56 11.00 15.89 35.99
N PHE A 57 10.35 16.78 36.76
CA PHE A 57 9.94 18.11 36.27
C PHE A 57 9.91 19.22 37.35
N ARG A 58 10.09 20.50 36.94
CA ARG A 58 9.84 21.73 37.75
C ARG A 58 9.05 22.78 36.95
N ILE A 59 8.10 23.48 37.59
CA ILE A 59 7.30 24.57 36.96
C ILE A 59 7.52 25.88 37.71
N ALA A 60 7.89 26.94 36.99
CA ALA A 60 8.11 28.29 37.53
C ALA A 60 7.44 29.35 36.65
N VAL A 61 7.06 30.48 37.25
CA VAL A 61 6.56 31.67 36.55
C VAL A 61 7.57 32.79 36.72
N GLU A 62 8.02 33.35 35.60
CA GLU A 62 8.92 34.50 35.55
C GLU A 62 8.12 35.74 35.10
N THR A 63 8.01 36.74 35.97
CA THR A 63 7.34 38.01 35.67
C THR A 63 8.37 39.14 35.59
N LYS A 64 8.62 39.64 34.36
CA LYS A 64 9.56 40.73 34.00
C LYS A 64 11.06 40.50 34.26
N LYS A 65 11.89 41.06 33.37
CA LYS A 65 13.36 41.02 33.42
C LYS A 65 13.88 41.51 34.78
N GLY A 66 14.34 40.61 35.63
CA GLY A 66 15.10 40.90 36.86
C GLY A 66 14.51 40.38 38.17
N GLU A 67 13.29 39.84 38.21
CA GLU A 67 12.78 39.18 39.42
C GLU A 67 13.21 37.71 39.49
N ALA A 68 13.57 37.25 40.70
CA ALA A 68 13.87 35.84 40.93
C ALA A 68 12.61 34.98 40.72
N PRO A 69 12.70 33.86 39.99
CA PRO A 69 11.55 33.01 39.70
C PRO A 69 10.86 32.58 40.99
N ARG A 70 9.55 32.83 41.11
CA ARG A 70 8.77 32.37 42.25
C ARG A 70 8.23 30.95 41.95
N PRO A 71 8.57 29.94 42.76
CA PRO A 71 8.00 28.61 42.63
C PRO A 71 6.49 28.67 42.96
N ILE A 72 5.66 28.03 42.14
CA ILE A 72 4.20 28.00 42.35
C ILE A 72 3.82 27.04 43.50
N ALA A 73 4.70 26.09 43.83
CA ALA A 73 4.63 25.27 45.02
C ALA A 73 6.06 25.05 45.53
N GLY A 74 6.28 25.20 46.83
CA GLY A 74 7.60 25.08 47.43
C GLY A 74 8.15 23.67 47.29
N GLY A 75 9.36 23.56 46.71
CA GLY A 75 10.41 22.59 47.04
C GLY A 75 10.14 21.08 46.98
N GLU A 76 8.92 20.60 46.74
CA GLU A 76 8.61 19.16 46.80
C GLU A 76 8.41 18.53 45.43
N ALA A 77 8.85 17.28 45.33
CA ALA A 77 8.80 16.44 44.15
C ALA A 77 7.37 16.26 43.64
N LEU A 78 7.12 16.60 42.36
CA LEU A 78 5.85 16.32 41.69
C LEU A 78 6.05 15.15 40.72
N SER A 79 5.22 14.11 40.86
CA SER A 79 5.08 13.08 39.83
C SER A 79 4.49 13.69 38.55
N ASP A 80 4.63 13.01 37.41
CA ASP A 80 3.96 13.33 36.13
C ASP A 80 2.47 13.68 36.31
N TYR A 81 1.84 12.93 37.21
CA TYR A 81 0.49 13.11 37.67
C TYR A 81 0.26 14.43 38.42
N ALA A 82 1.16 14.81 39.33
CA ALA A 82 1.08 16.04 40.10
C ALA A 82 1.46 17.28 39.28
N ALA A 83 2.23 17.13 38.19
CA ALA A 83 2.51 18.17 37.21
C ALA A 83 1.27 18.50 36.35
N ALA A 84 0.58 17.47 35.82
CA ALA A 84 -0.71 17.64 35.14
C ALA A 84 -1.76 18.27 36.07
N ARG A 85 -1.77 17.86 37.35
CA ARG A 85 -2.58 18.44 38.44
C ARG A 85 -2.28 19.92 38.70
N CYS A 86 -1.01 20.32 38.66
CA CYS A 86 -0.58 21.70 38.86
C CYS A 86 -1.03 22.61 37.71
N VAL A 87 -1.02 22.09 36.47
CA VAL A 87 -1.52 22.80 35.30
C VAL A 87 -3.05 22.93 35.31
N ALA A 88 -3.78 21.87 35.72
CA ALA A 88 -5.22 21.96 35.91
C ALA A 88 -5.61 22.97 36.99
N ARG A 89 -4.87 23.02 38.12
CA ARG A 89 -5.04 24.05 39.16
C ARG A 89 -4.70 25.46 38.66
N LEU A 90 -3.65 25.65 37.86
CA LEU A 90 -3.34 26.92 37.20
C LEU A 90 -4.49 27.39 36.30
N ALA A 91 -5.14 26.44 35.62
CA ALA A 91 -6.28 26.72 34.76
C ALA A 91 -7.58 27.03 35.52
N ALA A 92 -7.81 26.40 36.67
CA ALA A 92 -9.01 26.62 37.49
C ALA A 92 -8.89 27.83 38.46
N SER A 93 -7.71 28.08 39.02
CA SER A 93 -7.51 29.05 40.12
C SER A 93 -7.39 30.52 39.70
N THR A 94 -7.45 30.83 38.41
CA THR A 94 -7.47 32.20 37.93
C THR A 94 -8.58 32.36 36.92
N GLY A 95 -9.57 33.21 37.21
CA GLY A 95 -10.64 33.60 36.28
C GLY A 95 -10.15 34.39 35.05
N GLY A 96 -8.98 34.04 34.51
CA GLY A 96 -8.39 34.57 33.28
C GLY A 96 -8.50 33.58 32.12
N VAL A 97 -7.75 33.83 31.04
CA VAL A 97 -7.85 33.13 29.74
C VAL A 97 -7.84 31.59 29.84
N PHE A 98 -7.17 31.01 30.86
CA PHE A 98 -7.18 29.57 31.09
C PHE A 98 -8.52 29.03 31.63
N ALA A 99 -9.26 29.81 32.42
CA ALA A 99 -10.61 29.45 32.85
C ALA A 99 -11.61 29.52 31.68
N CYS A 100 -11.37 30.38 30.68
CA CYS A 100 -12.16 30.42 29.45
C CYS A 100 -12.07 29.11 28.66
N LEU A 101 -10.88 28.47 28.62
CA LEU A 101 -10.70 27.14 27.99
C LEU A 101 -11.53 26.04 28.69
N LEU A 102 -11.84 26.19 29.97
CA LEU A 102 -12.75 25.30 30.70
C LEU A 102 -14.23 25.70 30.56
N ASN A 103 -14.52 26.99 30.37
CA ASN A 103 -15.87 27.56 30.30
C ASN A 103 -16.50 27.64 28.90
N GLU A 104 -15.75 27.39 27.81
CA GLU A 104 -16.28 27.42 26.43
C GLU A 104 -17.48 26.48 26.19
N ASN A 105 -17.74 25.52 27.09
CA ASN A 105 -18.83 24.55 26.96
C ASN A 105 -19.99 24.70 27.98
N GLY A 106 -20.06 25.80 28.75
CA GLY A 106 -21.28 26.20 29.46
C GLY A 106 -21.97 25.12 30.31
N ALA A 107 -21.24 24.43 31.19
CA ALA A 107 -21.83 23.47 32.14
C ALA A 107 -21.60 23.94 33.59
N THR A 108 -22.68 24.25 34.29
CA THR A 108 -22.70 24.63 35.70
C THR A 108 -22.52 23.43 36.62
N GLU A 109 -21.30 23.21 37.10
CA GLU A 109 -20.92 22.70 38.44
C GLU A 109 -19.46 23.17 38.67
N SER A 110 -19.10 23.60 39.88
CA SER A 110 -17.86 24.36 40.09
C SER A 110 -16.63 23.56 39.68
N ALA A 111 -15.72 24.18 38.91
CA ALA A 111 -14.43 23.59 38.55
C ALA A 111 -13.68 23.05 39.80
N ASP A 112 -13.88 23.70 40.94
CA ASP A 112 -13.38 23.28 42.25
C ASP A 112 -13.88 21.89 42.67
N GLY A 113 -15.15 21.53 42.43
CA GLY A 113 -15.70 20.22 42.78
C GLY A 113 -15.14 19.06 41.95
N ALA A 114 -14.88 19.30 40.65
CA ALA A 114 -14.23 18.33 39.77
C ALA A 114 -12.75 18.16 40.13
N VAL A 115 -12.08 19.25 40.52
CA VAL A 115 -10.69 19.24 41.00
C VAL A 115 -10.60 18.50 42.34
N ASP A 116 -11.48 18.76 43.30
CA ASP A 116 -11.53 18.10 44.60
C ASP A 116 -11.76 16.58 44.47
N ALA A 117 -12.65 16.14 43.57
CA ALA A 117 -12.84 14.72 43.28
C ALA A 117 -11.58 14.08 42.66
N CYS A 118 -10.91 14.77 41.73
CA CYS A 118 -9.65 14.27 41.18
C CYS A 118 -8.54 14.21 42.24
N GLU A 119 -8.53 15.11 43.23
CA GLU A 119 -7.57 15.14 44.33
C GLU A 119 -7.81 14.07 45.39
N GLN A 120 -9.06 13.77 45.70
CA GLN A 120 -9.39 12.65 46.58
C GLN A 120 -9.06 11.30 45.90
N TRP A 121 -9.26 11.19 44.58
CA TRP A 121 -8.81 10.05 43.79
C TRP A 121 -7.27 9.95 43.77
N ALA A 122 -6.56 11.07 43.59
CA ALA A 122 -5.10 11.16 43.65
C ALA A 122 -4.52 10.62 44.95
N ALA A 123 -5.08 11.08 46.07
CA ALA A 123 -4.61 10.76 47.40
C ALA A 123 -4.71 9.26 47.68
N PHE A 124 -5.74 8.60 47.14
CA PHE A 124 -5.87 7.14 47.17
C PHE A 124 -4.75 6.42 46.40
N CYS A 125 -4.31 6.95 45.25
CA CYS A 125 -3.30 6.33 44.40
C CYS A 125 -1.83 6.61 44.82
N GLY A 126 -1.62 7.48 45.82
CA GLY A 126 -0.29 7.96 46.24
C GLY A 126 0.43 7.13 47.31
N VAL A 127 -0.11 6.00 47.77
CA VAL A 127 0.52 5.17 48.82
C VAL A 127 1.18 3.93 48.20
N PRO A 128 2.53 3.84 48.14
CA PRO A 128 3.20 2.66 47.62
C PRO A 128 3.03 1.48 48.59
N GLY A 129 2.64 0.31 48.07
CA GLY A 129 2.75 -0.97 48.79
C GLY A 129 1.54 -1.40 49.63
N LYS A 130 0.41 -0.70 49.58
CA LYS A 130 -0.88 -1.25 50.04
C LYS A 130 -1.94 -1.02 48.98
N THR A 131 -2.52 -2.08 48.42
CA THR A 131 -3.81 -2.04 47.76
C THR A 131 -4.89 -2.12 48.85
N PRO A 132 -5.55 -1.02 49.25
CA PRO A 132 -6.74 -1.17 50.06
C PRO A 132 -7.82 -1.76 49.14
N GLU A 133 -8.57 -2.74 49.62
CA GLU A 133 -9.79 -3.16 48.93
C GLU A 133 -10.68 -1.93 48.74
N ALA A 134 -11.23 -1.75 47.53
CA ALA A 134 -11.93 -0.54 47.10
C ALA A 134 -13.14 -0.13 47.99
N ALA A 135 -13.55 -0.97 48.93
CA ALA A 135 -14.73 -0.81 49.77
C ALA A 135 -14.53 0.06 51.04
N GLU A 136 -13.29 0.36 51.46
CA GLU A 136 -13.06 1.02 52.77
C GLU A 136 -12.57 2.48 52.72
N HIS A 137 -12.37 3.07 51.53
CA HIS A 137 -11.88 4.46 51.42
C HIS A 137 -13.00 5.43 51.03
N PRO A 138 -13.52 6.29 51.95
CA PRO A 138 -14.66 7.17 51.69
C PRO A 138 -14.46 8.09 50.49
N GLY A 139 -13.22 8.57 50.29
CA GLY A 139 -12.86 9.42 49.16
C GLY A 139 -12.93 8.71 47.81
N LEU A 140 -12.60 7.42 47.73
CA LEU A 140 -12.67 6.67 46.46
C LEU A 140 -14.12 6.43 46.06
N THR A 141 -14.97 6.08 47.02
CA THR A 141 -16.41 5.89 46.81
C THR A 141 -17.06 7.19 46.33
N ALA A 142 -16.78 8.32 46.98
CA ALA A 142 -17.29 9.63 46.57
C ALA A 142 -16.85 10.00 45.13
N CYS A 143 -15.61 9.67 44.76
CA CYS A 143 -15.11 9.95 43.42
C CYS A 143 -15.72 9.02 42.35
N ILE A 144 -15.85 7.73 42.63
CA ILE A 144 -16.51 6.77 41.75
C ILE A 144 -17.99 7.14 41.56
N GLU A 145 -18.68 7.55 42.62
CA GLU A 145 -20.06 8.04 42.54
C GLU A 145 -20.16 9.32 41.70
N PHE A 146 -19.23 10.28 41.89
CA PHE A 146 -19.18 11.50 41.10
C PHE A 146 -19.05 11.20 39.60
N PHE A 147 -18.08 10.40 39.19
CA PHE A 147 -17.88 10.07 37.78
C PHE A 147 -18.99 9.18 37.22
N THR A 148 -19.52 8.22 38.00
CA THR A 148 -20.64 7.37 37.59
C THR A 148 -21.90 8.21 37.35
N ARG A 149 -22.21 9.16 38.25
CA ARG A 149 -23.31 10.12 38.07
C ARG A 149 -23.08 11.00 36.83
N ARG A 150 -21.84 11.40 36.57
CA ARG A 150 -21.49 12.25 35.42
C ARG A 150 -21.66 11.51 34.09
N PHE A 151 -21.19 10.27 34.00
CA PHE A 151 -21.40 9.41 32.83
C PHE A 151 -22.87 8.99 32.68
N SER A 152 -23.68 9.03 33.75
CA SER A 152 -25.12 8.71 33.67
C SER A 152 -26.00 9.86 33.17
N THR A 153 -25.54 11.12 33.21
CA THR A 153 -26.41 12.31 33.01
C THR A 153 -26.32 12.99 31.64
N SER A 154 -25.55 12.45 30.68
CA SER A 154 -25.41 12.94 29.30
C SER A 154 -25.16 14.46 29.12
N SER A 155 -24.75 15.19 30.16
CA SER A 155 -24.44 16.62 30.02
C SER A 155 -22.97 16.83 29.64
N ALA A 156 -22.74 17.83 28.79
CA ALA A 156 -21.63 18.07 27.86
C ALA A 156 -20.18 18.11 28.41
N PHE A 157 -19.92 17.66 29.63
CA PHE A 157 -18.59 17.70 30.22
C PHE A 157 -17.71 16.50 29.83
N LEU A 158 -18.28 15.38 29.37
CA LEU A 158 -17.49 14.17 29.05
C LEU A 158 -17.98 13.44 27.80
N CYS A 159 -18.88 14.01 27.00
CA CYS A 159 -19.44 13.31 25.85
C CYS A 159 -19.59 14.25 24.66
N ASN A 160 -19.04 13.82 23.51
CA ASN A 160 -19.28 14.39 22.17
C ASN A 160 -18.79 15.82 21.90
N THR A 161 -17.83 16.35 22.64
CA THR A 161 -17.13 17.57 22.19
C THR A 161 -15.93 17.20 21.31
N PRO A 162 -15.69 17.90 20.19
CA PRO A 162 -14.55 17.64 19.31
C PRO A 162 -13.19 17.93 19.97
N ASN A 163 -13.19 18.76 21.02
CA ASN A 163 -12.01 19.07 21.83
C ASN A 163 -12.27 18.66 23.29
N PRO A 164 -11.50 17.70 23.86
CA PRO A 164 -11.65 17.32 25.26
C PRO A 164 -11.12 18.41 26.19
N SER A 165 -11.74 18.54 27.36
CA SER A 165 -11.29 19.49 28.37
C SER A 165 -9.96 19.03 29.01
N LEU A 166 -9.24 19.96 29.65
CA LEU A 166 -8.05 19.63 30.44
C LEU A 166 -8.36 18.63 31.57
N ALA A 167 -9.56 18.68 32.14
CA ALA A 167 -10.02 17.72 33.13
C ALA A 167 -10.24 16.32 32.53
N ASP A 168 -10.75 16.26 31.29
CA ASP A 168 -10.97 14.99 30.56
C ASP A 168 -9.65 14.30 30.27
N MET A 169 -8.67 15.08 29.81
CA MET A 169 -7.32 14.58 29.53
C MET A 169 -6.64 14.09 30.82
N ALA A 170 -6.79 14.83 31.93
CA ALA A 170 -6.24 14.44 33.23
C ALA A 170 -6.89 13.15 33.77
N LEU A 171 -8.21 13.03 33.68
CA LEU A 171 -8.94 11.82 34.10
C LEU A 171 -8.55 10.61 33.24
N PHE A 172 -8.43 10.79 31.93
CA PHE A 172 -7.99 9.74 31.01
C PHE A 172 -6.57 9.27 31.30
N ALA A 173 -5.66 10.20 31.59
CA ALA A 173 -4.29 9.91 32.02
C ALA A 173 -4.28 9.09 33.32
N LEU A 174 -5.10 9.50 34.30
CA LEU A 174 -5.21 8.84 35.60
C LEU A 174 -5.64 7.38 35.44
N LEU A 175 -6.71 7.14 34.67
CA LEU A 175 -7.22 5.78 34.45
C LEU A 175 -6.26 4.92 33.65
N LYS A 176 -5.50 5.50 32.70
CA LYS A 176 -4.50 4.76 31.91
C LYS A 176 -3.31 4.32 32.74
N THR A 177 -2.89 5.14 33.70
CA THR A 177 -1.70 4.89 34.52
C THR A 177 -1.97 4.04 35.76
N GLN A 178 -3.23 3.85 36.16
CA GLN A 178 -3.60 3.13 37.37
C GLN A 178 -4.69 2.06 37.10
N PRO A 179 -4.30 0.81 36.79
CA PRO A 179 -5.24 -0.27 36.45
C PRO A 179 -6.27 -0.59 37.54
N ALA A 180 -5.91 -0.44 38.82
CA ALA A 180 -6.81 -0.70 39.95
C ALA A 180 -7.96 0.32 40.01
N ALA A 181 -7.65 1.60 39.79
CA ALA A 181 -8.64 2.68 39.69
C ALA A 181 -9.56 2.50 38.48
N HIS A 182 -8.98 2.15 37.33
CA HIS A 182 -9.75 1.84 36.12
C HIS A 182 -10.72 0.68 36.34
N THR A 183 -10.28 -0.38 37.02
CA THR A 183 -11.13 -1.55 37.32
C THR A 183 -12.26 -1.20 38.28
N ALA A 184 -12.00 -0.40 39.33
CA ALA A 184 -13.02 0.03 40.29
C ALA A 184 -14.11 0.89 39.63
N LEU A 185 -13.71 1.86 38.79
CA LEU A 185 -14.64 2.69 38.03
C LEU A 185 -15.48 1.85 37.05
N LEU A 186 -14.85 0.94 36.30
CA LEU A 186 -15.56 0.05 35.38
C LEU A 186 -16.56 -0.86 36.10
N SER A 187 -16.22 -1.34 37.30
CA SER A 187 -17.13 -2.14 38.12
C SER A 187 -18.37 -1.35 38.55
N ALA A 188 -18.20 -0.08 38.92
CA ALA A 188 -19.31 0.80 39.28
C ALA A 188 -20.13 1.27 38.07
N LEU A 189 -19.50 1.45 36.90
CA LEU A 189 -20.21 1.78 35.66
C LEU A 189 -21.03 0.60 35.11
N ARG A 190 -20.64 -0.65 35.41
CA ARG A 190 -21.38 -1.85 34.98
C ARG A 190 -22.76 -2.00 35.61
N THR A 191 -22.99 -1.42 36.79
CA THR A 191 -24.32 -1.41 37.42
C THR A 191 -25.24 -0.33 36.84
N SER A 192 -24.72 0.61 36.03
CA SER A 192 -25.46 1.67 35.32
C SER A 192 -25.20 1.60 33.81
N GLY A 193 -26.02 0.83 33.08
CA GLY A 193 -25.77 0.45 31.68
C GLY A 193 -25.63 1.59 30.67
N GLU A 194 -26.19 2.77 30.94
CA GLU A 194 -26.02 3.98 30.10
C GLU A 194 -24.65 4.64 30.34
N ALA A 195 -24.16 4.62 31.57
CA ALA A 195 -22.89 5.23 31.96
C ALA A 195 -21.68 4.51 31.33
N ALA A 196 -21.73 3.18 31.21
CA ALA A 196 -20.69 2.40 30.55
C ALA A 196 -20.54 2.73 29.05
N LYS A 197 -21.65 3.00 28.36
CA LYS A 197 -21.64 3.42 26.95
C LYS A 197 -21.05 4.82 26.79
N HIS A 198 -21.44 5.75 27.65
CA HIS A 198 -20.90 7.11 27.67
C HIS A 198 -19.39 7.14 28.00
N PHE A 199 -18.93 6.30 28.94
CA PHE A 199 -17.50 6.13 29.24
C PHE A 199 -16.70 5.63 28.03
N SER A 200 -17.22 4.64 27.30
CA SER A 200 -16.57 4.12 26.09
C SER A 200 -16.50 5.16 24.97
N ALA A 201 -17.56 5.95 24.79
CA ALA A 201 -17.60 7.03 23.80
C ALA A 201 -16.63 8.17 24.17
N TRP A 202 -16.60 8.58 25.44
CA TRP A 202 -15.66 9.56 25.98
C TRP A 202 -14.20 9.15 25.77
N SER A 203 -13.85 7.92 26.18
CA SER A 203 -12.52 7.33 26.03
C SER A 203 -12.08 7.30 24.55
N SER A 204 -13.00 6.99 23.65
CA SER A 204 -12.76 7.00 22.20
C SER A 204 -12.57 8.41 21.64
N SER A 205 -13.31 9.39 22.15
CA SER A 205 -13.20 10.78 21.72
C SER A 205 -11.84 11.37 22.13
N ILE A 206 -11.39 11.11 23.36
CA ILE A 206 -10.09 11.57 23.84
C ILE A 206 -8.95 10.90 23.09
N ALA A 207 -9.03 9.59 22.84
CA ALA A 207 -8.01 8.87 22.07
C ALA A 207 -7.88 9.39 20.63
N LYS A 208 -8.97 9.88 20.03
CA LYS A 208 -8.94 10.53 18.71
C LYS A 208 -8.35 11.94 18.75
N ALA A 209 -8.63 12.69 19.82
CA ALA A 209 -8.15 14.06 19.97
C ALA A 209 -6.68 14.14 20.43
N LEU A 210 -6.15 13.08 21.06
CA LEU A 210 -4.78 13.01 21.54
C LEU A 210 -3.93 12.07 20.64
N PRO A 211 -2.99 12.61 19.84
CA PRO A 211 -2.10 11.79 19.00
C PRO A 211 -1.32 10.77 19.86
N GLY A 212 -1.41 9.49 19.49
CA GLY A 212 -0.73 8.40 20.22
C GLY A 212 -1.48 7.85 21.46
N ALA A 213 -2.66 8.39 21.81
CA ALA A 213 -3.48 7.86 22.89
C ALA A 213 -4.33 6.66 22.43
N THR A 214 -4.27 5.56 23.17
CA THR A 214 -5.12 4.37 22.98
C THR A 214 -6.32 4.39 23.91
N THR A 215 -7.50 3.99 23.42
CA THR A 215 -8.75 3.94 24.20
C THR A 215 -8.63 3.07 25.44
N LEU A 216 -9.15 3.54 26.58
CA LEU A 216 -9.39 2.74 27.77
C LEU A 216 -10.48 1.71 27.47
N SER A 217 -10.15 0.41 27.51
CA SER A 217 -11.05 -0.69 27.17
C SER A 217 -12.02 -1.01 28.32
N GLY A 218 -13.32 -0.93 28.08
CA GLY A 218 -14.34 -1.46 28.99
C GLY A 218 -14.50 -2.98 28.82
N ALA A 219 -14.29 -3.74 29.88
CA ALA A 219 -14.48 -5.19 29.84
C ALA A 219 -15.97 -5.53 29.69
N GLY A 220 -16.28 -6.41 28.73
CA GLY A 220 -17.63 -6.89 28.42
C GLY A 220 -18.40 -7.46 29.62
N VAL A 221 -19.72 -7.37 29.53
CA VAL A 221 -20.69 -7.99 30.42
C VAL A 221 -20.50 -9.52 30.38
N PRO A 222 -20.22 -10.21 31.49
CA PRO A 222 -20.20 -11.67 31.52
C PRO A 222 -21.62 -12.18 31.74
N ASP A 223 -22.11 -12.98 30.79
CA ASP A 223 -23.25 -13.86 31.04
C ASP A 223 -22.78 -15.05 31.91
N GLY A 224 -23.56 -15.37 32.93
CA GLY A 224 -23.14 -16.23 34.02
C GLY A 224 -23.19 -17.71 33.66
N SER A 225 -22.10 -18.44 33.87
CA SER A 225 -22.09 -19.73 34.58
C SER A 225 -20.69 -20.37 34.61
N ALA A 226 -20.42 -21.04 35.75
CA ALA A 226 -19.42 -22.07 36.00
C ALA A 226 -17.94 -21.66 36.25
N GLN A 227 -17.71 -21.27 37.51
CA GLN A 227 -16.71 -21.83 38.45
C GLN A 227 -15.36 -22.38 37.94
N GLY A 228 -14.30 -21.68 38.38
CA GLY A 228 -13.23 -22.26 39.20
C GLY A 228 -12.04 -22.90 38.47
N ASN A 229 -10.87 -22.26 38.53
CA ASN A 229 -9.87 -22.58 39.56
C ASN A 229 -8.69 -21.59 39.52
N ARG A 230 -8.18 -21.25 40.71
CA ARG A 230 -6.96 -20.45 40.93
C ARG A 230 -5.73 -21.36 40.82
N GLY A 231 -4.64 -20.82 40.28
CA GLY A 231 -3.30 -21.41 40.31
C GLY A 231 -2.23 -20.36 40.06
N GLU A 232 -1.37 -20.18 41.04
CA GLU A 232 -0.40 -19.10 41.27
C GLU A 232 0.97 -19.28 40.57
N ILE A 233 1.55 -18.13 40.22
CA ILE A 233 2.94 -17.68 40.48
C ILE A 233 4.15 -18.22 39.67
N SER A 234 4.81 -17.24 39.03
CA SER A 234 6.26 -16.99 38.82
C SER A 234 7.03 -17.59 37.64
N GLY A 235 7.87 -16.72 37.05
CA GLY A 235 9.25 -17.09 36.67
C GLY A 235 9.67 -16.81 35.23
N ALA A 236 10.17 -15.59 34.99
CA ALA A 236 10.86 -15.08 33.80
C ALA A 236 11.77 -16.03 32.99
N THR A 237 11.87 -15.81 31.67
CA THR A 237 13.12 -15.47 30.94
C THR A 237 12.91 -15.31 29.42
N GLY A 238 13.64 -14.35 28.82
CA GLY A 238 14.10 -14.34 27.41
C GLY A 238 13.09 -13.86 26.36
N ALA A 239 13.06 -12.57 25.99
CA ALA A 239 13.99 -11.88 25.05
C ALA A 239 13.76 -12.24 23.57
N GLY A 240 13.40 -11.20 22.80
CA GLY A 240 13.28 -11.17 21.34
C GLY A 240 12.63 -9.83 20.96
N ALA A 241 13.32 -8.71 21.20
CA ALA A 241 14.14 -8.04 20.20
C ALA A 241 13.31 -7.54 19.01
N SER A 242 12.92 -6.27 19.12
CA SER A 242 12.63 -5.34 18.02
C SER A 242 13.81 -5.26 17.03
N PRO A 243 13.64 -4.70 15.82
CA PRO A 243 13.51 -3.24 15.66
C PRO A 243 12.22 -2.86 14.90
N GLU A 244 11.48 -1.82 15.30
CA GLU A 244 11.69 -0.39 14.91
C GLU A 244 11.96 -0.20 13.41
N SER A 245 11.46 0.79 12.71
CA SER A 245 10.34 1.75 12.75
C SER A 245 10.43 2.44 11.37
N THR A 246 9.38 3.09 10.88
CA THR A 246 9.42 4.44 10.26
C THR A 246 8.13 4.76 9.52
N ASP A 247 7.86 6.05 9.52
CA ASP A 247 6.57 6.72 9.41
C ASP A 247 6.02 6.92 7.99
N GLY A 248 4.69 7.13 7.97
CA GLY A 248 3.97 8.04 7.06
C GLY A 248 3.20 7.38 5.90
N PRO A 249 2.21 8.05 5.27
CA PRO A 249 1.43 9.25 5.65
C PRO A 249 -0.10 9.03 5.54
N ASP A 250 -0.85 9.94 6.17
CA ASP A 250 -2.28 10.29 5.94
C ASP A 250 -3.13 9.33 5.06
N ALA A 251 -3.85 8.40 5.69
CA ALA A 251 -4.79 7.51 5.03
C ALA A 251 -6.23 7.84 5.43
N THR A 252 -6.98 8.43 4.51
CA THR A 252 -8.42 8.16 4.42
C THR A 252 -8.58 6.65 4.26
N ALA A 253 -8.90 5.96 5.36
CA ALA A 253 -8.88 4.50 5.42
C ALA A 253 -9.88 3.91 4.40
N SER A 254 -9.35 3.52 3.24
CA SER A 254 -9.98 2.60 2.30
C SER A 254 -10.27 1.31 3.06
N VAL A 255 -11.56 1.00 3.23
CA VAL A 255 -12.01 -0.13 4.03
C VAL A 255 -11.70 -1.43 3.28
N ASN A 256 -10.56 -2.05 3.58
CA ASN A 256 -10.21 -3.37 3.08
C ASN A 256 -11.12 -4.41 3.77
N PHE A 257 -12.20 -4.81 3.10
CA PHE A 257 -13.19 -5.75 3.66
C PHE A 257 -12.60 -7.13 4.01
N LEU A 258 -11.49 -7.55 3.38
CA LEU A 258 -10.80 -8.78 3.74
C LEU A 258 -10.21 -8.71 5.16
N LYS A 259 -9.63 -7.56 5.53
CA LYS A 259 -9.11 -7.34 6.89
C LYS A 259 -10.23 -7.45 7.92
N GLN A 260 -11.38 -6.85 7.64
CA GLN A 260 -12.56 -6.92 8.52
C GLN A 260 -13.07 -8.35 8.71
N ILE A 261 -13.11 -9.15 7.63
CA ILE A 261 -13.48 -10.56 7.71
C ILE A 261 -12.50 -11.32 8.61
N VAL A 262 -11.20 -11.11 8.42
CA VAL A 262 -10.15 -11.77 9.21
C VAL A 262 -10.23 -11.36 10.67
N GLU A 263 -10.36 -10.05 10.96
CA GLU A 263 -10.51 -9.51 12.32
C GLU A 263 -11.70 -10.15 13.03
N GLU A 264 -12.85 -10.24 12.37
CA GLU A 264 -14.05 -10.83 12.94
C GLU A 264 -13.91 -12.35 13.17
N ASP A 265 -13.33 -13.07 12.22
CA ASP A 265 -13.12 -14.52 12.32
C ASP A 265 -12.10 -14.86 13.45
N LEU A 266 -11.10 -14.00 13.70
CA LEU A 266 -10.19 -14.14 14.84
C LEU A 266 -10.88 -13.75 16.15
N ARG A 267 -11.61 -12.63 16.18
CA ARG A 267 -12.31 -12.12 17.37
C ARG A 267 -13.37 -13.10 17.88
N THR A 268 -14.09 -13.75 16.98
CA THR A 268 -15.10 -14.77 17.31
C THR A 268 -14.50 -16.13 17.66
N GLY A 269 -13.18 -16.29 17.53
CA GLY A 269 -12.48 -17.56 17.77
C GLY A 269 -12.75 -18.63 16.70
N LYS A 270 -13.36 -18.27 15.57
CA LYS A 270 -13.60 -19.18 14.44
C LYS A 270 -12.29 -19.74 13.89
N HIS A 271 -11.25 -18.92 13.85
CA HIS A 271 -9.88 -19.34 13.54
C HIS A 271 -8.91 -18.88 14.62
N LYS A 272 -7.94 -19.73 14.98
CA LYS A 272 -6.86 -19.38 15.92
C LYS A 272 -5.71 -18.61 15.26
N SER A 273 -5.53 -18.81 13.96
CA SER A 273 -4.51 -18.15 13.15
C SER A 273 -4.99 -18.02 11.70
N VAL A 274 -4.37 -17.09 10.97
CA VAL A 274 -4.69 -16.84 9.56
C VAL A 274 -3.77 -17.68 8.69
N VAL A 275 -4.36 -18.40 7.73
CA VAL A 275 -3.64 -19.17 6.71
C VAL A 275 -4.24 -18.78 5.36
N THR A 276 -3.43 -18.10 4.55
CA THR A 276 -3.77 -17.74 3.15
C THR A 276 -2.84 -18.49 2.19
N ARG A 277 -3.08 -18.35 0.88
CA ARG A 277 -2.19 -18.90 -0.14
C ARG A 277 -2.20 -18.06 -1.41
N PHE A 278 -1.07 -18.01 -2.10
CA PHE A 278 -0.98 -17.57 -3.48
C PHE A 278 -0.80 -18.81 -4.38
N PRO A 279 -1.83 -19.20 -5.18
CA PRO A 279 -1.82 -20.43 -5.95
C PRO A 279 -1.65 -20.22 -7.48
N PRO A 280 -0.51 -19.73 -7.99
CA PRO A 280 -0.35 -19.51 -9.43
C PRO A 280 -0.22 -20.84 -10.20
N GLU A 281 -0.77 -20.86 -11.41
CA GLU A 281 -0.44 -21.91 -12.39
C GLU A 281 0.98 -21.65 -12.95
N PRO A 282 1.88 -22.64 -13.00
CA PRO A 282 3.25 -22.46 -13.48
C PRO A 282 3.34 -22.50 -15.01
N ASN A 283 2.54 -21.68 -15.68
CA ASN A 283 2.39 -21.70 -17.14
C ASN A 283 2.63 -20.33 -17.81
N GLY A 284 3.06 -19.33 -17.03
CA GLY A 284 3.33 -17.99 -17.51
C GLY A 284 4.01 -17.14 -16.45
N PHE A 285 4.58 -16.01 -16.87
CA PHE A 285 5.20 -15.05 -15.97
C PHE A 285 4.16 -14.25 -15.19
N LEU A 286 4.49 -13.88 -13.94
CA LEU A 286 3.65 -13.00 -13.16
C LEU A 286 3.61 -11.61 -13.78
N HIS A 287 2.52 -10.90 -13.53
CA HIS A 287 2.30 -9.54 -13.99
C HIS A 287 1.70 -8.69 -12.89
N LEU A 288 1.54 -7.39 -13.12
CA LEU A 288 1.10 -6.43 -12.12
C LEU A 288 -0.23 -6.81 -11.42
N GLY A 289 -1.14 -7.54 -12.10
CA GLY A 289 -2.37 -8.07 -11.50
C GLY A 289 -2.10 -9.17 -10.46
N HIS A 290 -1.07 -9.99 -10.69
CA HIS A 290 -0.58 -10.96 -9.72
C HIS A 290 0.09 -10.27 -8.53
N ALA A 291 0.78 -9.14 -8.73
CA ALA A 291 1.34 -8.37 -7.60
C ALA A 291 0.26 -7.97 -6.60
N LYS A 292 -0.95 -7.58 -7.05
CA LYS A 292 -2.08 -7.31 -6.15
C LYS A 292 -2.44 -8.54 -5.33
N SER A 293 -2.56 -9.71 -5.96
CA SER A 293 -2.90 -10.95 -5.26
C SER A 293 -1.81 -11.38 -4.27
N VAL A 294 -0.53 -11.22 -4.63
CA VAL A 294 0.62 -11.46 -3.74
C VAL A 294 0.57 -10.51 -2.54
N CYS A 295 0.43 -9.20 -2.77
CA CYS A 295 0.37 -8.20 -1.68
C CYS A 295 -0.82 -8.46 -0.75
N VAL A 296 -1.98 -8.86 -1.29
CA VAL A 296 -3.15 -9.19 -0.48
C VAL A 296 -2.93 -10.45 0.35
N ASN A 297 -2.52 -11.57 -0.26
CA ASN A 297 -2.40 -12.85 0.46
C ASN A 297 -1.28 -12.84 1.50
N PHE A 298 -0.07 -12.43 1.10
CA PHE A 298 1.08 -12.36 2.00
C PHE A 298 0.94 -11.20 3.00
N GLY A 299 0.40 -10.06 2.57
CA GLY A 299 0.18 -8.89 3.44
C GLY A 299 -0.86 -9.15 4.52
N LEU A 300 -1.95 -9.86 4.22
CA LEU A 300 -2.94 -10.26 5.24
C LEU A 300 -2.34 -11.23 6.25
N ALA A 301 -1.64 -12.27 5.79
CA ALA A 301 -0.97 -13.20 6.70
C ALA A 301 0.00 -12.45 7.63
N LYS A 302 0.85 -11.58 7.09
CA LYS A 302 1.80 -10.77 7.87
C LYS A 302 1.09 -9.85 8.87
N ALA A 303 0.03 -9.16 8.46
CA ALA A 303 -0.68 -8.20 9.31
C ALA A 303 -1.33 -8.83 10.55
N PHE A 304 -1.67 -10.12 10.49
CA PHE A 304 -2.33 -10.86 11.57
C PHE A 304 -1.44 -11.93 12.22
N GLY A 305 -0.13 -11.90 11.97
CA GLY A 305 0.81 -12.89 12.53
C GLY A 305 0.52 -14.34 12.08
N GLY A 306 -0.11 -14.50 10.92
CA GLY A 306 -0.41 -15.77 10.28
C GLY A 306 0.68 -16.21 9.31
N ARG A 307 0.33 -17.14 8.41
CA ARG A 307 1.22 -17.66 7.37
C ARG A 307 0.55 -17.64 6.01
N CYS A 308 1.34 -17.48 4.95
CA CYS A 308 0.88 -17.56 3.58
C CYS A 308 1.64 -18.67 2.86
N HIS A 309 0.91 -19.56 2.19
CA HIS A 309 1.51 -20.62 1.40
C HIS A 309 1.77 -20.15 -0.03
N LEU A 310 2.84 -20.66 -0.65
CA LEU A 310 3.00 -20.65 -2.09
C LEU A 310 2.63 -22.05 -2.60
N ARG A 311 1.55 -22.15 -3.37
CA ARG A 311 1.16 -23.39 -4.03
C ARG A 311 1.27 -23.24 -5.54
N PHE A 312 1.95 -24.15 -6.22
CA PHE A 312 1.78 -24.26 -7.66
C PHE A 312 0.53 -25.07 -7.96
N ASP A 313 -0.44 -24.49 -8.67
CA ASP A 313 -1.65 -25.20 -9.12
C ASP A 313 -1.33 -25.97 -10.42
N ASP A 314 -0.43 -26.93 -10.28
CA ASP A 314 0.19 -27.71 -11.35
C ASP A 314 -0.66 -28.94 -11.72
N THR A 315 -1.90 -28.69 -12.11
CA THR A 315 -2.85 -29.76 -12.49
C THR A 315 -2.87 -30.03 -13.99
N ASN A 316 -2.10 -29.29 -14.79
CA ASN A 316 -2.15 -29.34 -16.25
C ASN A 316 -0.76 -29.57 -16.88
N PRO A 317 -0.34 -30.84 -17.07
CA PRO A 317 1.03 -31.18 -17.48
C PRO A 317 1.46 -30.59 -18.82
N ALA A 318 0.51 -30.21 -19.70
CA ALA A 318 0.81 -29.71 -21.04
C ALA A 318 1.33 -28.27 -21.09
N LYS A 319 1.25 -27.50 -20.00
CA LYS A 319 1.53 -26.06 -20.00
C LYS A 319 2.59 -25.63 -19.00
N GLU A 320 3.23 -26.59 -18.34
CA GLU A 320 4.06 -26.32 -17.17
C GLU A 320 5.53 -26.45 -17.52
N GLU A 321 6.32 -25.45 -17.16
CA GLU A 321 7.75 -25.41 -17.42
C GLU A 321 8.50 -24.93 -16.17
N THR A 322 9.65 -25.55 -15.87
CA THR A 322 10.46 -25.23 -14.70
C THR A 322 10.85 -23.75 -14.63
N ARG A 323 11.08 -23.10 -15.78
CA ARG A 323 11.40 -21.66 -15.83
C ARG A 323 10.30 -20.77 -15.23
N TYR A 324 9.01 -21.16 -15.36
CA TYR A 324 7.91 -20.39 -14.77
C TYR A 324 7.89 -20.55 -13.26
N ILE A 325 8.11 -21.77 -12.75
CA ILE A 325 8.22 -22.06 -11.32
C ILE A 325 9.31 -21.19 -10.68
N GLU A 326 10.50 -21.17 -11.28
CA GLU A 326 11.63 -20.39 -10.78
C GLU A 326 11.37 -18.88 -10.85
N SER A 327 10.80 -18.38 -11.95
CA SER A 327 10.48 -16.96 -12.08
C SER A 327 9.41 -16.52 -11.10
N ILE A 328 8.34 -17.31 -10.91
CA ILE A 328 7.27 -17.02 -9.95
C ILE A 328 7.85 -16.91 -8.54
N GLN A 329 8.68 -17.86 -8.12
CA GLN A 329 9.35 -17.81 -6.81
C GLN A 329 10.23 -16.56 -6.66
N ARG A 330 11.01 -16.23 -7.70
CA ARG A 330 11.86 -15.03 -7.71
C ARG A 330 11.04 -13.75 -7.58
N ASP A 331 9.95 -13.65 -8.32
CA ASP A 331 9.09 -12.47 -8.36
C ASP A 331 8.34 -12.26 -7.03
N ILE A 332 7.85 -13.34 -6.41
CA ILE A 332 7.20 -13.27 -5.09
C ILE A 332 8.20 -12.84 -4.02
N LYS A 333 9.40 -13.44 -3.99
CA LYS A 333 10.47 -13.05 -3.04
C LYS A 333 10.86 -11.59 -3.24
N TRP A 334 11.04 -11.17 -4.49
CA TRP A 334 11.36 -9.79 -4.83
C TRP A 334 10.27 -8.80 -4.36
N LEU A 335 8.98 -9.16 -4.48
CA LEU A 335 7.88 -8.37 -3.93
C LEU A 335 7.83 -8.36 -2.39
N GLY A 336 8.63 -9.18 -1.71
CA GLY A 336 8.65 -9.31 -0.25
C GLY A 336 7.67 -10.35 0.31
N GLY A 337 7.15 -11.24 -0.55
CA GLY A 337 6.41 -12.42 -0.10
C GLY A 337 7.37 -13.46 0.49
N ASP A 338 7.01 -13.98 1.66
CA ASP A 338 7.73 -15.05 2.34
C ASP A 338 6.75 -16.17 2.68
N TRP A 339 7.00 -17.35 2.11
CA TRP A 339 6.23 -18.56 2.38
C TRP A 339 6.92 -19.48 3.39
N GLY A 340 8.12 -19.12 3.88
CA GLY A 340 8.91 -19.96 4.78
C GLY A 340 9.08 -21.38 4.23
N ASN A 341 8.64 -22.38 5.02
CA ASN A 341 8.69 -23.78 4.64
C ASN A 341 7.41 -24.27 3.92
N HIS A 342 6.48 -23.37 3.58
CA HIS A 342 5.14 -23.67 3.06
C HIS A 342 5.08 -23.53 1.53
N LEU A 343 5.97 -24.26 0.85
CA LEU A 343 5.96 -24.42 -0.60
C LEU A 343 5.27 -25.75 -0.96
N TYR A 344 4.20 -25.69 -1.73
CA TYR A 344 3.37 -26.84 -2.09
C TYR A 344 3.15 -26.93 -3.59
N TYR A 345 2.77 -28.13 -4.04
CA TYR A 345 2.37 -28.43 -5.41
C TYR A 345 1.04 -29.19 -5.36
N ALA A 346 0.05 -28.80 -6.15
CA ALA A 346 -1.22 -29.51 -6.24
C ALA A 346 -1.01 -30.97 -6.71
N SER A 347 0.03 -31.22 -7.50
CA SER A 347 0.43 -32.55 -7.94
C SER A 347 0.85 -33.49 -6.81
N ASP A 348 1.33 -32.96 -5.68
CA ASP A 348 1.63 -33.77 -4.48
C ASP A 348 0.33 -34.36 -3.88
N TYR A 349 -0.84 -33.81 -4.23
CA TYR A 349 -2.15 -34.24 -3.72
C TYR A 349 -2.91 -35.16 -4.67
N PHE A 350 -2.38 -35.50 -5.86
CA PHE A 350 -3.11 -36.30 -6.86
C PHE A 350 -3.65 -37.62 -6.32
N GLN A 351 -2.89 -38.32 -5.47
CA GLN A 351 -3.37 -39.55 -4.85
C GLN A 351 -4.59 -39.30 -3.95
N GLN A 352 -4.54 -38.31 -3.08
CA GLN A 352 -5.66 -37.97 -2.19
C GLN A 352 -6.88 -37.46 -2.98
N LEU A 353 -6.66 -36.68 -4.04
CA LEU A 353 -7.72 -36.23 -4.95
C LEU A 353 -8.35 -37.42 -5.68
N TYR A 354 -7.58 -38.43 -6.09
CA TYR A 354 -8.10 -39.65 -6.68
C TYR A 354 -8.93 -40.45 -5.68
N ASP A 355 -8.46 -40.61 -4.44
CA ASP A 355 -9.17 -41.35 -3.40
C ASP A 355 -10.49 -40.67 -3.02
N TRP A 356 -10.52 -39.34 -3.00
CA TRP A 356 -11.76 -38.57 -2.83
C TRP A 356 -12.69 -38.69 -4.02
N ALA A 357 -12.18 -38.86 -5.24
CA ALA A 357 -13.03 -39.09 -6.41
C ALA A 357 -13.69 -40.48 -6.33
N GLU A 358 -12.94 -41.52 -5.92
CA GLU A 358 -13.54 -42.83 -5.62
C GLU A 358 -14.59 -42.73 -4.50
N LEU A 359 -14.36 -41.92 -3.46
CA LEU A 359 -15.34 -41.70 -2.39
C LEU A 359 -16.64 -41.07 -2.92
N LEU A 360 -16.54 -40.07 -3.80
CA LEU A 360 -17.72 -39.48 -4.43
C LEU A 360 -18.49 -40.52 -5.26
N ILE A 361 -17.80 -41.38 -6.01
CA ILE A 361 -18.44 -42.49 -6.74
C ILE A 361 -19.15 -43.44 -5.76
N LYS A 362 -18.49 -43.83 -4.66
CA LYS A 362 -19.07 -44.71 -3.62
C LYS A 362 -20.31 -44.08 -2.94
N LYS A 363 -20.35 -42.75 -2.83
CA LYS A 363 -21.53 -42.01 -2.35
C LYS A 363 -22.61 -41.80 -3.44
N ASN A 364 -22.41 -42.33 -4.65
CA ASN A 364 -23.26 -42.09 -5.83
C ASN A 364 -23.36 -40.60 -6.21
N LEU A 365 -22.30 -39.84 -5.96
CA LEU A 365 -22.17 -38.40 -6.21
C LEU A 365 -21.22 -38.07 -7.38
N ALA A 366 -20.69 -39.08 -8.06
CA ALA A 366 -19.91 -38.94 -9.28
C ALA A 366 -20.12 -40.15 -10.19
N PHE A 367 -19.96 -39.96 -11.50
CA PHE A 367 -20.12 -41.00 -12.51
C PHE A 367 -19.15 -40.77 -13.67
N VAL A 368 -18.76 -41.84 -14.36
CA VAL A 368 -17.97 -41.78 -15.59
C VAL A 368 -18.92 -41.52 -16.76
N ASP A 369 -18.59 -40.53 -17.58
CA ASP A 369 -19.36 -40.12 -18.75
C ASP A 369 -18.56 -40.42 -20.03
N ASP A 370 -19.19 -41.14 -20.96
CA ASP A 370 -18.63 -41.50 -22.26
C ASP A 370 -19.11 -40.53 -23.35
N ASP A 371 -19.95 -39.54 -23.02
CA ASP A 371 -20.29 -38.46 -23.94
C ASP A 371 -19.03 -37.68 -24.35
N SER A 372 -18.97 -37.29 -25.62
CA SER A 372 -17.91 -36.41 -26.11
C SER A 372 -17.98 -35.04 -25.40
N LEU A 373 -16.86 -34.32 -25.35
CA LEU A 373 -16.85 -32.96 -24.76
C LEU A 373 -17.84 -32.00 -25.44
N GLU A 374 -18.10 -32.19 -26.74
CA GLU A 374 -19.10 -31.42 -27.48
C GLU A 374 -20.52 -31.76 -27.03
N GLU A 375 -20.84 -33.05 -26.87
CA GLU A 375 -22.13 -33.50 -26.35
C GLU A 375 -22.35 -33.06 -24.91
N ILE A 376 -21.33 -33.15 -24.04
CA ILE A 376 -21.40 -32.62 -22.67
C ILE A 376 -21.72 -31.12 -22.70
N ARG A 377 -21.05 -30.33 -23.55
CA ARG A 377 -21.31 -28.89 -23.67
C ARG A 377 -22.74 -28.62 -24.15
N ARG A 378 -23.21 -29.36 -25.15
CA ARG A 378 -24.59 -29.25 -25.68
C ARG A 378 -25.62 -29.58 -24.60
N LYS A 379 -25.46 -30.72 -23.93
CA LYS A 379 -26.37 -31.21 -22.88
C LYS A 379 -26.34 -30.37 -21.60
N ARG A 380 -25.25 -29.64 -21.33
CA ARG A 380 -25.24 -28.65 -20.22
C ARG A 380 -26.21 -27.49 -20.44
N GLY A 381 -26.76 -27.31 -21.65
CA GLY A 381 -27.71 -26.26 -21.97
C GLY A 381 -27.08 -24.87 -21.89
N SER A 382 -27.88 -23.86 -21.57
CA SER A 382 -27.45 -22.46 -21.49
C SER A 382 -27.96 -21.79 -20.22
N ILE A 383 -27.70 -20.49 -20.07
CA ILE A 383 -28.25 -19.69 -18.96
C ILE A 383 -29.79 -19.68 -19.01
N SER A 384 -30.39 -19.79 -20.20
CA SER A 384 -31.84 -19.78 -20.40
C SER A 384 -32.47 -21.16 -20.59
N GLN A 385 -31.69 -22.18 -20.93
CA GLN A 385 -32.18 -23.54 -21.17
C GLN A 385 -31.58 -24.51 -20.14
N PRO A 386 -32.43 -25.31 -19.44
CA PRO A 386 -31.93 -26.31 -18.49
C PRO A 386 -31.08 -27.36 -19.22
N GLY A 387 -30.18 -28.01 -18.49
CA GLY A 387 -29.40 -29.11 -19.02
C GLY A 387 -30.17 -30.44 -19.03
N GLU A 388 -29.65 -31.38 -19.80
CA GLU A 388 -30.16 -32.73 -19.97
C GLU A 388 -29.18 -33.75 -19.37
N ASN A 389 -29.71 -34.75 -18.66
CA ASN A 389 -28.87 -35.81 -18.10
C ASN A 389 -28.15 -36.60 -19.21
N SER A 390 -26.88 -36.92 -18.97
CA SER A 390 -26.16 -37.90 -19.80
C SER A 390 -26.84 -39.28 -19.69
N PRO A 391 -26.89 -40.08 -20.76
CA PRO A 391 -27.38 -41.46 -20.69
C PRO A 391 -26.55 -42.33 -19.73
N PHE A 392 -25.31 -41.93 -19.43
CA PHE A 392 -24.39 -42.62 -18.53
C PHE A 392 -24.53 -42.18 -17.06
N ARG A 393 -25.39 -41.19 -16.77
CA ARG A 393 -25.53 -40.59 -15.43
C ARG A 393 -25.95 -41.58 -14.36
N GLU A 394 -26.77 -42.56 -14.71
CA GLU A 394 -27.33 -43.56 -13.79
C GLU A 394 -26.59 -44.91 -13.81
N ARG A 395 -25.33 -44.93 -14.28
CA ARG A 395 -24.41 -46.08 -14.11
C ARG A 395 -24.31 -46.49 -12.65
N SER A 396 -24.14 -47.79 -12.39
CA SER A 396 -23.99 -48.31 -11.04
C SER A 396 -22.68 -47.84 -10.40
N ILE A 397 -22.59 -47.92 -9.07
CA ILE A 397 -21.36 -47.55 -8.33
C ILE A 397 -20.20 -48.44 -8.77
N GLU A 398 -20.44 -49.73 -8.96
CA GLU A 398 -19.45 -50.74 -9.34
C GLU A 398 -18.92 -50.48 -10.75
N GLU A 399 -19.80 -50.19 -11.71
CA GLU A 399 -19.41 -49.86 -13.09
C GLU A 399 -18.56 -48.58 -13.12
N ASN A 400 -18.96 -47.53 -12.39
CA ASN A 400 -18.21 -46.29 -12.31
C ASN A 400 -16.82 -46.47 -11.69
N LEU A 401 -16.71 -47.29 -10.63
CA LEU A 401 -15.41 -47.59 -10.00
C LEU A 401 -14.49 -48.38 -10.95
N ASP A 402 -15.02 -49.39 -11.64
CA ASP A 402 -14.25 -50.14 -12.65
C ASP A 402 -13.72 -49.22 -13.75
N LEU A 403 -14.62 -48.44 -14.37
CA LEU A 403 -14.27 -47.53 -15.44
C LEU A 403 -13.26 -46.47 -14.99
N PHE A 404 -13.44 -45.86 -13.82
CA PHE A 404 -12.52 -44.82 -13.33
C PHE A 404 -11.12 -45.38 -13.03
N ARG A 405 -11.02 -46.61 -12.51
CA ARG A 405 -9.74 -47.31 -12.32
C ARG A 405 -9.04 -47.63 -13.65
N ARG A 406 -9.81 -48.04 -14.66
CA ARG A 406 -9.30 -48.30 -16.02
C ARG A 406 -8.87 -47.01 -16.74
N MET A 407 -9.57 -45.90 -16.48
CA MET A 407 -9.12 -44.56 -16.90
C MET A 407 -7.75 -44.24 -16.29
N ARG A 408 -7.57 -44.46 -14.97
CA ARG A 408 -6.27 -44.29 -14.29
C ARG A 408 -5.19 -45.23 -14.84
N ALA A 409 -5.55 -46.46 -15.23
CA ALA A 409 -4.64 -47.43 -15.82
C ALA A 409 -4.24 -47.10 -17.28
N GLY A 410 -4.86 -46.09 -17.90
CA GLY A 410 -4.52 -45.64 -19.25
C GLY A 410 -5.13 -46.48 -20.37
N GLU A 411 -6.15 -47.28 -20.09
CA GLU A 411 -6.79 -48.17 -21.07
C GLU A 411 -7.53 -47.40 -22.18
N PHE A 412 -7.92 -46.16 -21.91
CA PHE A 412 -8.77 -45.36 -22.80
C PHE A 412 -8.02 -44.21 -23.45
N GLU A 413 -8.50 -43.78 -24.62
CA GLU A 413 -7.91 -42.65 -25.36
C GLU A 413 -8.24 -41.29 -24.75
N GLU A 414 -7.42 -40.28 -25.04
CA GLU A 414 -7.65 -38.91 -24.59
C GLU A 414 -9.03 -38.41 -25.05
N GLY A 415 -9.76 -37.76 -24.14
CA GLY A 415 -11.10 -37.21 -24.42
C GLY A 415 -12.21 -38.25 -24.62
N SER A 416 -11.91 -39.56 -24.58
CA SER A 416 -12.92 -40.61 -24.73
C SER A 416 -13.87 -40.75 -23.54
N ARG A 417 -13.39 -40.40 -22.33
CA ARG A 417 -14.15 -40.46 -21.07
C ARG A 417 -13.72 -39.37 -20.11
N VAL A 418 -14.65 -38.96 -19.26
CA VAL A 418 -14.41 -38.04 -18.14
C VAL A 418 -15.13 -38.53 -16.88
N LEU A 419 -14.61 -38.18 -15.70
CA LEU A 419 -15.38 -38.32 -14.47
C LEU A 419 -16.14 -37.01 -14.21
N ARG A 420 -17.43 -37.08 -13.90
CA ARG A 420 -18.26 -35.91 -13.59
C ARG A 420 -18.87 -36.04 -12.20
N ALA A 421 -19.05 -34.92 -11.51
CA ALA A 421 -19.90 -34.89 -10.32
C ALA A 421 -21.37 -35.07 -10.72
N LYS A 422 -22.15 -35.69 -9.84
CA LYS A 422 -23.60 -35.86 -9.96
C LYS A 422 -24.28 -34.85 -9.03
N ILE A 423 -24.71 -33.73 -9.58
CA ILE A 423 -25.29 -32.59 -8.85
C ILE A 423 -26.69 -32.32 -9.38
N ASP A 424 -26.88 -31.32 -10.24
CA ASP A 424 -28.18 -30.93 -10.78
C ASP A 424 -28.02 -30.29 -12.17
N MET A 425 -28.44 -31.02 -13.21
CA MET A 425 -28.39 -30.54 -14.60
C MET A 425 -29.34 -29.38 -14.87
N THR A 426 -30.34 -29.14 -14.02
CA THR A 426 -31.30 -28.03 -14.15
C THR A 426 -30.89 -26.78 -13.37
N HIS A 427 -29.78 -26.84 -12.63
CA HIS A 427 -29.33 -25.76 -11.75
C HIS A 427 -29.11 -24.44 -12.52
N SER A 428 -29.47 -23.31 -11.90
CA SER A 428 -29.34 -21.97 -12.52
C SER A 428 -27.88 -21.57 -12.74
N ASN A 429 -27.00 -21.90 -11.81
CA ASN A 429 -25.55 -21.82 -11.97
C ASN A 429 -25.03 -22.98 -12.82
N MET A 430 -24.45 -22.68 -13.98
CA MET A 430 -23.92 -23.67 -14.92
C MET A 430 -22.80 -24.54 -14.31
N ASN A 431 -22.04 -24.03 -13.34
CA ASN A 431 -20.96 -24.78 -12.70
C ASN A 431 -21.48 -25.96 -11.86
N MET A 432 -22.76 -25.91 -11.45
CA MET A 432 -23.41 -27.00 -10.70
C MET A 432 -24.04 -28.06 -11.63
N ARG A 433 -23.97 -27.88 -12.95
CA ARG A 433 -24.51 -28.84 -13.94
C ARG A 433 -23.49 -29.92 -14.24
N ASP A 434 -23.43 -30.90 -13.33
CA ASP A 434 -22.56 -32.08 -13.36
C ASP A 434 -21.14 -31.76 -13.91
N PRO A 435 -20.35 -30.94 -13.20
CA PRO A 435 -19.04 -30.49 -13.66
C PRO A 435 -18.05 -31.66 -13.80
N ILE A 436 -17.09 -31.52 -14.72
CA ILE A 436 -16.03 -32.50 -14.93
C ILE A 436 -15.03 -32.40 -13.77
N LEU A 437 -14.69 -33.56 -13.18
CA LEU A 437 -13.71 -33.73 -12.11
C LEU A 437 -12.36 -34.16 -12.64
N TYR A 438 -12.34 -35.13 -13.56
CA TYR A 438 -11.13 -35.68 -14.17
C TYR A 438 -11.29 -35.83 -15.68
N ARG A 439 -10.18 -35.61 -16.39
CA ARG A 439 -10.04 -35.90 -17.83
C ARG A 439 -8.84 -36.80 -18.08
N ILE A 440 -8.91 -37.59 -19.14
CA ILE A 440 -7.75 -38.36 -19.65
C ILE A 440 -6.86 -37.43 -20.47
N LEU A 441 -5.58 -37.40 -20.14
CA LEU A 441 -4.52 -36.69 -20.85
C LEU A 441 -3.23 -37.51 -20.70
N LYS A 442 -2.78 -38.18 -21.76
CA LYS A 442 -1.58 -39.03 -21.82
C LYS A 442 -0.34 -38.16 -22.06
N LYS A 443 -0.07 -37.24 -21.11
CA LYS A 443 1.09 -36.35 -21.12
C LYS A 443 1.89 -36.53 -19.84
N GLU A 444 3.22 -36.56 -19.97
CA GLU A 444 4.12 -36.61 -18.82
C GLU A 444 3.99 -35.33 -17.98
N HIS A 445 3.89 -35.49 -16.65
CA HIS A 445 3.86 -34.36 -15.72
C HIS A 445 5.29 -33.98 -15.30
N PRO A 446 5.67 -32.68 -15.26
CA PRO A 446 7.04 -32.28 -14.91
C PRO A 446 7.55 -32.80 -13.56
N ARG A 447 6.64 -33.05 -12.61
CA ARG A 447 6.96 -33.55 -11.26
C ARG A 447 6.65 -35.02 -10.99
N THR A 448 5.52 -35.53 -11.52
CA THR A 448 5.03 -36.87 -11.21
C THR A 448 5.30 -37.85 -12.36
N GLY A 449 5.97 -37.40 -13.42
CA GLY A 449 6.33 -38.20 -14.59
C GLY A 449 5.09 -38.83 -15.23
N ASN A 450 5.20 -40.12 -15.54
CA ASN A 450 4.13 -40.91 -16.16
C ASN A 450 3.27 -41.69 -15.15
N GLN A 451 3.28 -41.29 -13.87
CA GLN A 451 2.47 -41.96 -12.84
C GLN A 451 0.96 -41.76 -13.04
N TRP A 452 0.58 -40.69 -13.73
CA TRP A 452 -0.81 -40.28 -13.94
C TRP A 452 -1.08 -40.08 -15.43
N VAL A 453 -2.26 -40.51 -15.86
CA VAL A 453 -2.81 -40.29 -17.21
C VAL A 453 -4.20 -39.66 -17.16
N ILE A 454 -4.70 -39.46 -15.94
CA ILE A 454 -5.90 -38.69 -15.64
C ILE A 454 -5.50 -37.53 -14.74
N TYR A 455 -6.02 -36.34 -15.04
CA TYR A 455 -5.68 -35.13 -14.32
C TYR A 455 -6.95 -34.45 -13.80
N PRO A 456 -6.94 -33.96 -12.54
CA PRO A 456 -8.08 -33.28 -11.97
C PRO A 456 -8.30 -31.92 -12.65
N MET A 457 -9.56 -31.48 -12.70
CA MET A 457 -9.91 -30.14 -13.15
C MET A 457 -9.72 -29.13 -12.02
N TYR A 458 -9.48 -27.85 -12.37
CA TYR A 458 -9.28 -26.75 -11.42
C TYR A 458 -10.30 -26.74 -10.28
N ASP A 459 -11.60 -26.75 -10.60
CA ASP A 459 -12.67 -26.70 -9.59
C ASP A 459 -12.63 -27.86 -8.59
N TYR A 460 -12.11 -29.02 -9.00
CA TYR A 460 -11.99 -30.21 -8.13
C TYR A 460 -10.68 -30.27 -7.35
N ALA A 461 -9.60 -29.68 -7.87
CA ALA A 461 -8.32 -29.66 -7.16
C ALA A 461 -8.24 -28.51 -6.15
N HIS A 462 -8.84 -27.36 -6.45
CA HIS A 462 -8.56 -26.10 -5.76
C HIS A 462 -9.02 -26.08 -4.29
N GLY A 463 -10.30 -26.35 -4.02
CA GLY A 463 -10.84 -26.33 -2.65
C GLY A 463 -10.38 -27.48 -1.78
N GLN A 464 -10.09 -28.61 -2.41
CA GLN A 464 -9.52 -29.80 -1.80
C GLN A 464 -8.09 -29.56 -1.36
N SER A 465 -7.28 -28.92 -2.21
CA SER A 465 -5.92 -28.47 -1.84
C SER A 465 -5.96 -27.48 -0.69
N ASP A 466 -6.88 -26.52 -0.72
CA ASP A 466 -7.08 -25.57 0.39
C ASP A 466 -7.46 -26.28 1.70
N SER A 467 -8.27 -27.34 1.62
CA SER A 467 -8.63 -28.18 2.78
C SER A 467 -7.44 -28.96 3.34
N ILE A 468 -6.64 -29.61 2.49
CA ILE A 468 -5.41 -30.35 2.88
C ILE A 468 -4.44 -29.41 3.61
N GLU A 469 -4.29 -28.20 3.11
CA GLU A 469 -3.36 -27.20 3.65
C GLU A 469 -3.92 -26.44 4.86
N ASN A 470 -5.20 -26.65 5.22
CA ASN A 470 -5.91 -25.93 6.26
C ASN A 470 -5.92 -24.41 6.03
N ILE A 471 -6.15 -23.99 4.78
CA ILE A 471 -6.34 -22.57 4.42
C ILE A 471 -7.59 -22.05 5.13
N THR A 472 -7.48 -20.94 5.86
CA THR A 472 -8.65 -20.35 6.53
C THR A 472 -9.38 -19.39 5.60
N HIS A 473 -8.64 -18.60 4.83
CA HIS A 473 -9.16 -17.59 3.91
C HIS A 473 -8.59 -17.84 2.51
N SER A 474 -9.38 -18.49 1.67
CA SER A 474 -9.07 -18.78 0.27
C SER A 474 -9.43 -17.57 -0.58
N ILE A 475 -8.43 -16.75 -0.92
CA ILE A 475 -8.66 -15.47 -1.59
C ILE A 475 -8.44 -15.61 -3.10
N CYS A 476 -9.45 -15.25 -3.89
CA CYS A 476 -9.40 -15.31 -5.36
C CYS A 476 -10.05 -14.06 -5.97
N THR A 477 -10.05 -13.99 -7.30
CA THR A 477 -10.67 -12.87 -8.02
C THR A 477 -12.16 -13.14 -8.31
N LEU A 478 -12.92 -12.09 -8.67
CA LEU A 478 -14.38 -12.15 -8.88
C LEU A 478 -14.83 -13.15 -9.96
N GLU A 479 -13.97 -13.53 -10.90
CA GLU A 479 -14.30 -14.52 -11.92
C GLU A 479 -14.67 -15.88 -11.31
N PHE A 480 -14.20 -16.16 -10.09
CA PHE A 480 -14.49 -17.40 -9.37
C PHE A 480 -15.70 -17.29 -8.42
N GLU A 481 -16.43 -16.17 -8.41
CA GLU A 481 -17.63 -16.03 -7.56
C GLU A 481 -18.71 -17.07 -7.92
N LEU A 482 -18.90 -17.35 -9.21
CA LEU A 482 -19.81 -18.40 -9.68
C LEU A 482 -19.28 -19.82 -9.44
N HIS A 483 -18.01 -19.97 -9.06
CA HIS A 483 -17.40 -21.26 -8.73
C HIS A 483 -17.54 -21.60 -7.23
N ARG A 484 -17.74 -20.60 -6.36
CA ARG A 484 -17.90 -20.81 -4.92
C ARG A 484 -18.95 -21.87 -4.51
N PRO A 485 -20.16 -21.93 -5.11
CA PRO A 485 -21.12 -22.97 -4.75
C PRO A 485 -20.60 -24.40 -4.99
N LEU A 486 -19.77 -24.58 -6.02
CA LEU A 486 -19.16 -25.86 -6.33
C LEU A 486 -18.00 -26.17 -5.36
N TYR A 487 -17.20 -25.16 -5.03
CA TYR A 487 -16.16 -25.22 -4.00
C TYR A 487 -16.74 -25.69 -2.65
N ASP A 488 -17.85 -25.09 -2.21
CA ASP A 488 -18.54 -25.43 -0.97
C ASP A 488 -19.17 -26.83 -1.04
N TRP A 489 -19.78 -27.19 -2.18
CA TRP A 489 -20.39 -28.50 -2.41
C TRP A 489 -19.38 -29.64 -2.22
N PHE A 490 -18.18 -29.51 -2.79
CA PHE A 490 -17.16 -30.53 -2.65
C PHE A 490 -16.75 -30.74 -1.19
N GLN A 491 -16.52 -29.66 -0.45
CA GLN A 491 -16.08 -29.76 0.94
C GLN A 491 -17.16 -30.38 1.83
N GLU A 492 -18.42 -30.05 1.58
CA GLU A 492 -19.55 -30.68 2.26
C GLU A 492 -19.65 -32.16 1.95
N LYS A 493 -19.63 -32.55 0.65
CA LYS A 493 -19.86 -33.95 0.26
C LYS A 493 -18.68 -34.86 0.56
N LEU A 494 -17.47 -34.32 0.59
CA LEU A 494 -16.28 -35.05 1.02
C LEU A 494 -16.12 -35.07 2.54
N GLU A 495 -16.86 -34.24 3.28
CA GLU A 495 -16.77 -34.11 4.75
C GLU A 495 -15.35 -33.75 5.20
N ILE A 496 -14.69 -32.87 4.44
CA ILE A 496 -13.31 -32.41 4.68
C ILE A 496 -13.30 -31.05 5.40
N THR A 497 -12.12 -30.62 5.86
CA THR A 497 -11.95 -29.33 6.55
C THR A 497 -12.52 -28.20 5.69
N ARG A 498 -13.48 -27.47 6.26
CA ARG A 498 -14.11 -26.34 5.57
C ARG A 498 -13.18 -25.13 5.54
N THR A 499 -13.03 -24.57 4.36
CA THR A 499 -12.24 -23.36 4.08
C THR A 499 -13.15 -22.35 3.40
N ARG A 500 -12.90 -21.04 3.58
CA ARG A 500 -13.80 -20.00 3.05
C ARG A 500 -13.20 -19.34 1.82
N GLN A 501 -13.89 -19.44 0.68
CA GLN A 501 -13.57 -18.64 -0.51
C GLN A 501 -14.05 -17.18 -0.35
N ILE A 502 -13.20 -16.21 -0.70
CA ILE A 502 -13.50 -14.78 -0.65
C ILE A 502 -12.94 -14.10 -1.90
N GLU A 503 -13.81 -13.39 -2.62
CA GLU A 503 -13.47 -12.84 -3.93
C GLU A 503 -13.24 -11.32 -3.89
N PHE A 504 -12.22 -10.84 -4.61
CA PHE A 504 -11.95 -9.42 -4.82
C PHE A 504 -11.80 -9.05 -6.30
N ALA A 505 -12.03 -7.78 -6.62
CA ALA A 505 -11.92 -7.28 -7.99
C ALA A 505 -10.46 -7.28 -8.48
N ARG A 506 -10.28 -7.77 -9.71
CA ARG A 506 -9.01 -7.69 -10.42
C ARG A 506 -8.47 -6.26 -10.50
N LEU A 507 -7.16 -6.17 -10.61
CA LEU A 507 -6.50 -4.93 -10.98
C LEU A 507 -6.60 -4.77 -12.50
N ASN A 508 -7.09 -3.62 -12.94
CA ASN A 508 -6.94 -3.15 -14.32
C ASN A 508 -6.24 -1.79 -14.28
N VAL A 509 -5.29 -1.57 -15.17
CA VAL A 509 -4.53 -0.31 -15.27
C VAL A 509 -4.64 0.24 -16.69
N THR A 510 -4.88 1.54 -16.83
CA THR A 510 -4.96 2.17 -18.15
C THR A 510 -3.66 1.98 -18.95
N TYR A 511 -3.75 1.94 -20.28
CA TYR A 511 -2.63 1.77 -21.21
C TYR A 511 -1.86 0.44 -21.05
N THR A 512 -2.46 -0.58 -20.44
CA THR A 512 -1.86 -1.90 -20.26
C THR A 512 -2.83 -3.01 -20.61
N VAL A 513 -2.30 -4.19 -20.96
CA VAL A 513 -3.08 -5.43 -21.07
C VAL A 513 -2.54 -6.44 -20.08
N MET A 514 -3.43 -7.13 -19.35
CA MET A 514 -3.03 -8.16 -18.37
C MET A 514 -3.45 -9.57 -18.80
N SER A 515 -4.16 -9.69 -19.93
CA SER A 515 -4.54 -10.99 -20.47
C SER A 515 -3.30 -11.76 -20.92
N LYS A 516 -3.10 -12.95 -20.35
CA LYS A 516 -2.01 -13.86 -20.74
C LYS A 516 -1.97 -14.13 -22.25
N ARG A 517 -3.13 -14.31 -22.89
CA ARG A 517 -3.21 -14.52 -24.35
C ARG A 517 -2.63 -13.34 -25.12
N LYS A 518 -2.87 -12.11 -24.67
CA LYS A 518 -2.38 -10.88 -25.33
C LYS A 518 -0.91 -10.62 -25.04
N LEU A 519 -0.46 -10.87 -23.81
CA LEU A 519 0.96 -10.81 -23.46
C LEU A 519 1.77 -11.82 -24.27
N LEU A 520 1.27 -13.05 -24.42
CA LEU A 520 1.89 -14.05 -25.29
C LEU A 520 1.92 -13.58 -26.75
N ALA A 521 0.85 -12.98 -27.26
CA ALA A 521 0.83 -12.42 -28.61
C ALA A 521 1.87 -11.31 -28.80
N LEU A 522 2.02 -10.38 -27.84
CA LEU A 522 3.05 -9.34 -27.89
C LEU A 522 4.46 -9.92 -28.01
N VAL A 523 4.76 -10.99 -27.25
CA VAL A 523 6.07 -11.64 -27.25
C VAL A 523 6.29 -12.49 -28.51
N THR A 524 5.31 -13.32 -28.89
CA THR A 524 5.44 -14.25 -30.03
C THR A 524 5.40 -13.56 -31.38
N GLU A 525 4.73 -12.41 -31.48
CA GLU A 525 4.71 -11.56 -32.68
C GLU A 525 5.81 -10.48 -32.66
N GLU A 526 6.75 -10.54 -31.71
CA GLU A 526 7.94 -9.67 -31.64
C GLU A 526 7.64 -8.16 -31.53
N TRP A 527 6.49 -7.79 -30.95
CA TRP A 527 6.21 -6.38 -30.58
C TRP A 527 7.08 -5.90 -29.41
N VAL A 528 7.60 -6.84 -28.62
CA VAL A 528 8.48 -6.65 -27.47
C VAL A 528 9.63 -7.65 -27.50
N GLU A 529 10.74 -7.36 -26.83
CA GLU A 529 11.96 -8.20 -26.85
C GLU A 529 11.77 -9.57 -26.19
N GLY A 530 10.86 -9.66 -25.22
CA GLY A 530 10.64 -10.86 -24.43
C GLY A 530 9.73 -10.61 -23.24
N TRP A 531 9.61 -11.60 -22.36
CA TRP A 531 8.75 -11.51 -21.16
C TRP A 531 9.29 -10.56 -20.09
N ASP A 532 10.58 -10.22 -20.13
CA ASP A 532 11.19 -9.24 -19.24
C ASP A 532 11.36 -7.85 -19.90
N ASP A 533 10.76 -7.60 -21.07
CA ASP A 533 10.80 -6.29 -21.71
C ASP A 533 10.25 -5.20 -20.77
N PRO A 534 10.97 -4.09 -20.54
CA PRO A 534 10.55 -3.00 -19.63
C PRO A 534 9.20 -2.35 -19.95
N ARG A 535 8.65 -2.54 -21.16
CA ARG A 535 7.33 -2.03 -21.56
C ARG A 535 6.19 -2.94 -21.11
N LEU A 536 6.47 -4.21 -20.79
CA LEU A 536 5.46 -5.15 -20.35
C LEU A 536 5.08 -4.94 -18.88
N PRO A 537 3.82 -5.19 -18.49
CA PRO A 537 3.39 -5.15 -17.11
C PRO A 537 3.75 -6.44 -16.34
N THR A 538 4.70 -7.25 -16.84
CA THR A 538 5.22 -8.42 -16.16
C THR A 538 6.07 -8.00 -14.95
N LEU A 539 6.15 -8.81 -13.90
CA LEU A 539 6.98 -8.46 -12.74
C LEU A 539 8.47 -8.47 -13.08
N SER A 540 8.89 -9.39 -13.95
CA SER A 540 10.21 -9.39 -14.58
C SER A 540 10.48 -8.11 -15.37
N GLY A 541 9.54 -7.67 -16.21
CA GLY A 541 9.64 -6.44 -17.01
C GLY A 541 9.73 -5.20 -16.14
N LEU A 542 8.86 -5.06 -15.14
CA LEU A 542 8.89 -3.95 -14.19
C LEU A 542 10.19 -3.93 -13.37
N ARG A 543 10.72 -5.10 -12.97
CA ARG A 543 12.00 -5.18 -12.28
C ARG A 543 13.18 -4.79 -13.19
N ARG A 544 13.21 -5.25 -14.45
CA ARG A 544 14.22 -4.85 -15.46
C ARG A 544 14.14 -3.37 -15.80
N ARG A 545 12.92 -2.80 -15.77
CA ARG A 545 12.66 -1.37 -15.89
C ARG A 545 13.23 -0.57 -14.70
N GLY A 546 13.54 -1.20 -13.57
CA GLY A 546 14.08 -0.54 -12.37
C GLY A 546 13.01 -0.10 -11.37
N VAL A 547 11.79 -0.62 -11.47
CA VAL A 547 10.72 -0.32 -10.51
C VAL A 547 11.04 -0.95 -9.16
N PRO A 548 11.04 -0.21 -8.03
CA PRO A 548 11.23 -0.82 -6.72
C PRO A 548 10.05 -1.70 -6.30
N ALA A 549 10.33 -2.81 -5.62
CA ALA A 549 9.27 -3.64 -5.04
C ALA A 549 8.40 -2.89 -4.02
N SER A 550 8.98 -1.95 -3.27
CA SER A 550 8.23 -1.06 -2.36
C SER A 550 7.18 -0.25 -3.09
N ALA A 551 7.51 0.34 -4.24
CA ALA A 551 6.56 1.11 -5.04
C ALA A 551 5.35 0.27 -5.48
N LEU A 552 5.56 -1.01 -5.82
CA LEU A 552 4.46 -1.92 -6.19
C LEU A 552 3.58 -2.28 -4.99
N ARG A 553 4.17 -2.48 -3.81
CA ARG A 553 3.40 -2.70 -2.57
C ARG A 553 2.57 -1.48 -2.22
N ASP A 554 3.17 -0.29 -2.23
CA ASP A 554 2.48 0.99 -1.96
C ASP A 554 1.36 1.24 -2.96
N PHE A 555 1.60 0.92 -4.24
CA PHE A 555 0.56 0.99 -5.27
C PHE A 555 -0.60 0.03 -4.97
N CYS A 556 -0.32 -1.23 -4.60
CA CYS A 556 -1.37 -2.19 -4.25
C CYS A 556 -2.17 -1.74 -3.02
N ASP A 557 -1.51 -1.17 -2.01
CA ASP A 557 -2.15 -0.64 -0.81
C ASP A 557 -3.05 0.57 -1.12
N LYS A 558 -2.58 1.52 -1.95
CA LYS A 558 -3.36 2.69 -2.38
C LYS A 558 -4.56 2.33 -3.23
N VAL A 559 -4.43 1.35 -4.14
CA VAL A 559 -5.56 0.84 -4.94
C VAL A 559 -6.59 0.18 -4.04
N GLY A 560 -6.13 -0.50 -2.99
CA GLY A 560 -6.99 -1.18 -2.02
C GLY A 560 -7.68 -2.43 -2.58
N VAL A 561 -8.57 -2.98 -1.77
CA VAL A 561 -9.29 -4.22 -2.07
C VAL A 561 -10.79 -3.96 -2.01
N ALA A 562 -11.46 -4.10 -3.15
CA ALA A 562 -12.90 -3.93 -3.29
C ALA A 562 -13.50 -5.07 -4.11
N ARG A 563 -14.82 -5.24 -4.03
CA ARG A 563 -15.60 -6.19 -4.87
C ARG A 563 -16.13 -5.56 -6.17
N ARG A 564 -15.84 -4.28 -6.42
CA ARG A 564 -16.25 -3.59 -7.63
C ARG A 564 -15.05 -3.47 -8.57
N GLU A 565 -15.22 -3.86 -9.83
CA GLU A 565 -14.21 -3.63 -10.85
C GLU A 565 -14.01 -2.13 -11.11
N SER A 566 -12.74 -1.73 -11.19
CA SER A 566 -12.33 -0.38 -11.56
C SER A 566 -11.02 -0.44 -12.34
N THR A 567 -10.84 0.55 -13.23
CA THR A 567 -9.58 0.75 -13.95
C THR A 567 -8.82 1.87 -13.28
N ILE A 568 -7.60 1.58 -12.84
CA ILE A 568 -6.71 2.51 -12.17
C ILE A 568 -5.89 3.26 -13.22
N GLN A 569 -5.72 4.56 -13.01
CA GLN A 569 -4.89 5.39 -13.88
C GLN A 569 -3.40 5.06 -13.67
N VAL A 570 -2.65 4.86 -14.77
CA VAL A 570 -1.23 4.48 -14.74
C VAL A 570 -0.37 5.49 -13.98
N GLU A 571 -0.79 6.76 -13.95
CA GLU A 571 -0.15 7.86 -13.23
C GLU A 571 -0.06 7.61 -11.71
N VAL A 572 -0.99 6.81 -11.15
CA VAL A 572 -0.94 6.40 -9.74
C VAL A 572 0.24 5.47 -9.50
N LEU A 573 0.47 4.51 -10.40
CA LEU A 573 1.64 3.63 -10.36
C LEU A 573 2.93 4.44 -10.52
N GLU A 574 3.00 5.29 -11.54
CA GLU A 574 4.16 6.15 -11.78
C GLU A 574 4.47 7.07 -10.59
N LYS A 575 3.44 7.58 -9.91
CA LYS A 575 3.62 8.38 -8.69
C LYS A 575 4.25 7.53 -7.57
N CYS A 576 3.76 6.31 -7.31
CA CYS A 576 4.37 5.44 -6.31
C CYS A 576 5.84 5.12 -6.64
N ILE A 577 6.16 4.93 -7.91
CA ILE A 577 7.53 4.69 -8.38
C ILE A 577 8.40 5.92 -8.10
N ARG A 578 7.94 7.13 -8.48
CA ARG A 578 8.66 8.38 -8.21
C ARG A 578 8.88 8.60 -6.73
N ASP A 579 7.84 8.45 -5.91
CA ASP A 579 7.90 8.64 -4.45
C ASP A 579 8.95 7.71 -3.82
N ALA A 580 8.97 6.43 -4.22
CA ALA A 580 9.92 5.44 -3.71
C ALA A 580 11.37 5.70 -4.18
N LEU A 581 11.56 6.10 -5.44
CA LEU A 581 12.90 6.33 -5.99
C LEU A 581 13.52 7.65 -5.53
N HIS A 582 12.70 8.66 -5.26
CA HIS A 582 13.19 9.99 -4.86
C HIS A 582 14.08 9.94 -3.62
N GLN A 583 13.74 9.09 -2.66
CA GLN A 583 14.43 8.93 -1.37
C GLN A 583 15.78 8.21 -1.47
N VAL A 584 15.98 7.40 -2.52
CA VAL A 584 17.13 6.47 -2.59
C VAL A 584 18.04 6.69 -3.78
N ALA A 585 17.62 7.47 -4.79
CA ALA A 585 18.35 7.59 -6.03
C ALA A 585 19.50 8.62 -5.94
N HIS A 586 20.69 8.25 -6.37
CA HIS A 586 21.79 9.21 -6.53
C HIS A 586 21.53 10.12 -7.74
N ARG A 587 21.74 11.43 -7.59
CA ARG A 587 21.62 12.40 -8.69
C ARG A 587 22.89 12.37 -9.53
N ARG A 588 22.72 12.25 -10.85
CA ARG A 588 23.81 12.19 -11.83
C ARG A 588 23.44 12.99 -13.07
N PHE A 589 24.44 13.36 -13.86
CA PHE A 589 24.20 13.95 -15.17
C PHE A 589 24.22 12.89 -16.27
N ALA A 590 23.33 13.05 -17.23
CA ALA A 590 23.31 12.34 -18.49
C ALA A 590 22.87 13.31 -19.57
N ILE A 591 23.51 13.26 -20.73
CA ILE A 591 23.15 13.97 -21.94
C ILE A 591 22.53 12.96 -22.88
N GLN A 592 21.24 13.11 -23.16
CA GLN A 592 20.49 12.17 -23.98
C GLN A 592 20.78 12.35 -25.47
N ASP A 593 20.73 13.58 -25.99
CA ASP A 593 21.05 13.95 -27.37
C ASP A 593 22.12 15.06 -27.35
N PRO A 594 23.42 14.70 -27.50
CA PRO A 594 24.50 15.63 -27.23
C PRO A 594 24.69 16.71 -28.31
N VAL A 595 24.89 17.94 -27.84
CA VAL A 595 25.42 19.07 -28.62
C VAL A 595 26.70 19.56 -27.97
N ALA A 596 27.76 19.71 -28.77
CA ALA A 596 29.04 20.21 -28.28
C ALA A 596 28.96 21.71 -27.95
N VAL A 597 29.63 22.13 -26.88
CA VAL A 597 29.73 23.52 -26.46
C VAL A 597 31.19 23.85 -26.20
N THR A 598 31.68 24.90 -26.84
CA THR A 598 33.04 25.44 -26.62
C THR A 598 32.97 26.78 -25.91
N ILE A 599 33.56 26.85 -24.72
CA ILE A 599 33.69 28.08 -23.94
C ILE A 599 34.90 28.89 -24.44
N THR A 600 34.64 29.84 -25.33
CA THR A 600 35.65 30.61 -26.07
C THR A 600 36.57 31.45 -25.17
N ASN A 601 36.09 31.89 -24.01
CA ASN A 601 36.86 32.70 -23.05
C ASN A 601 37.38 31.89 -21.84
N TYR A 602 37.43 30.56 -21.93
CA TYR A 602 38.05 29.68 -20.93
C TYR A 602 39.31 29.03 -21.50
N GLY A 603 40.37 28.95 -20.70
CA GLY A 603 41.64 28.32 -21.10
C GLY A 603 41.55 26.79 -21.13
N ASP A 604 42.69 26.13 -21.38
CA ASP A 604 42.75 24.66 -21.42
C ASP A 604 42.88 24.02 -20.02
N SER A 605 42.71 24.81 -18.95
CA SER A 605 42.66 24.32 -17.57
C SER A 605 41.41 23.48 -17.32
N VAL A 606 41.48 22.58 -16.34
CA VAL A 606 40.35 21.80 -15.87
C VAL A 606 40.11 22.13 -14.40
N GLU A 607 38.88 22.47 -14.05
CA GLU A 607 38.48 22.87 -12.71
C GLU A 607 37.52 21.84 -12.10
N THR A 608 37.74 21.49 -10.83
CA THR A 608 36.85 20.59 -10.10
C THR A 608 35.67 21.37 -9.49
N VAL A 609 34.46 20.87 -9.72
CA VAL A 609 33.19 21.35 -9.23
C VAL A 609 32.56 20.27 -8.35
N THR A 610 32.22 20.61 -7.12
CA THR A 610 31.56 19.69 -6.19
C THR A 610 30.04 19.73 -6.35
N ALA A 611 29.40 18.58 -6.46
CA ALA A 611 27.95 18.43 -6.55
C ALA A 611 27.42 17.46 -5.48
N ALA A 612 26.30 17.78 -4.85
CA ALA A 612 25.65 16.90 -3.88
C ALA A 612 25.02 15.68 -4.58
N ASN A 613 25.16 14.49 -3.99
CA ASN A 613 24.58 13.26 -4.52
C ASN A 613 23.05 13.17 -4.30
N HIS A 614 22.53 13.87 -3.29
CA HIS A 614 21.11 14.00 -3.01
C HIS A 614 20.82 15.46 -2.60
N PRO A 615 19.73 16.09 -3.08
CA PRO A 615 19.44 17.49 -2.77
C PRO A 615 19.00 17.73 -1.33
N GLU A 616 18.37 16.73 -0.70
CA GLU A 616 17.74 16.84 0.62
C GLU A 616 18.41 15.98 1.70
N ASP A 617 19.42 15.17 1.33
CA ASP A 617 20.04 14.21 2.25
C ASP A 617 21.57 14.27 2.13
N GLU A 618 22.21 14.87 3.13
CA GLU A 618 23.66 15.03 3.16
C GLU A 618 24.41 13.71 3.37
N SER A 619 23.75 12.64 3.85
CA SER A 619 24.38 11.34 4.08
C SER A 619 24.85 10.65 2.79
N PHE A 620 24.24 11.01 1.64
CA PHE A 620 24.68 10.57 0.31
C PHE A 620 26.02 11.20 -0.10
N GLY A 621 26.51 12.19 0.63
CA GLY A 621 27.77 12.88 0.37
C GLY A 621 27.77 13.69 -0.93
N THR A 622 28.97 13.94 -1.44
CA THR A 622 29.19 14.74 -2.65
C THR A 622 29.97 13.95 -3.69
N ARG A 623 30.02 14.48 -4.92
CA ARG A 623 30.82 13.98 -6.03
C ARG A 623 31.54 15.12 -6.72
N GLU A 624 32.59 14.79 -7.45
CA GLU A 624 33.38 15.73 -8.23
C GLU A 624 33.00 15.66 -9.71
N LEU A 625 32.81 16.82 -10.32
CA LEU A 625 32.62 17.05 -11.74
C LEU A 625 33.75 17.95 -12.24
N HIS A 626 34.17 17.82 -13.49
CA HIS A 626 35.19 18.66 -14.09
C HIS A 626 34.55 19.68 -15.03
N PHE A 627 34.79 20.97 -14.80
CA PHE A 627 34.50 22.03 -15.75
C PHE A 627 35.72 22.27 -16.65
N SER A 628 35.49 22.39 -17.96
CA SER A 628 36.54 22.61 -18.94
C SER A 628 36.04 23.43 -20.13
N LYS A 629 36.95 23.72 -21.07
CA LYS A 629 36.63 24.44 -22.31
C LYS A 629 35.59 23.75 -23.19
N ARG A 630 35.57 22.41 -23.22
CA ARG A 630 34.68 21.61 -24.08
C ARG A 630 33.67 20.81 -23.26
N LEU A 631 32.41 21.09 -23.50
CA LEU A 631 31.28 20.51 -22.77
C LEU A 631 30.25 19.93 -23.75
N TYR A 632 29.34 19.12 -23.21
CA TYR A 632 28.13 18.64 -23.86
C TYR A 632 26.91 19.09 -23.06
N ILE A 633 25.88 19.50 -23.79
CA ILE A 633 24.53 19.76 -23.28
C ILE A 633 23.51 18.96 -24.09
N ASP A 634 22.30 18.81 -23.57
CA ASP A 634 21.20 18.20 -24.32
C ASP A 634 20.73 19.13 -25.46
N ARG A 635 20.42 18.55 -26.62
CA ARG A 635 19.96 19.29 -27.80
C ARG A 635 18.70 20.10 -27.53
N GLU A 636 17.80 19.59 -26.70
CA GLU A 636 16.57 20.29 -26.31
C GLU A 636 16.81 21.57 -25.47
N ASP A 637 18.00 21.72 -24.91
CA ASP A 637 18.40 22.90 -24.13
C ASP A 637 18.92 24.05 -24.96
N PHE A 638 18.99 23.88 -26.29
CA PHE A 638 19.28 24.95 -27.22
C PHE A 638 18.17 25.12 -28.27
N MET A 639 17.78 26.38 -28.52
CA MET A 639 16.86 26.70 -29.60
C MET A 639 17.23 28.04 -30.23
N GLU A 640 17.44 28.06 -31.55
CA GLU A 640 17.78 29.29 -32.28
C GLU A 640 16.64 30.31 -32.27
N ASN A 641 15.42 29.84 -32.47
CA ASN A 641 14.21 30.65 -32.54
C ASN A 641 13.26 30.24 -31.40
N PRO A 642 13.57 30.63 -30.14
CA PRO A 642 12.81 30.17 -28.98
C PRO A 642 11.40 30.80 -28.95
N PRO A 643 10.34 30.01 -28.65
CA PRO A 643 9.02 30.59 -28.40
C PRO A 643 9.02 31.42 -27.10
N PRO A 644 8.06 32.35 -26.93
CA PRO A 644 7.88 33.06 -25.67
C PRO A 644 7.78 32.10 -24.48
N GLY A 645 8.54 32.36 -23.43
CA GLY A 645 8.57 31.51 -22.22
C GLY A 645 9.65 30.42 -22.22
N TYR A 646 10.41 30.23 -23.30
CA TYR A 646 11.61 29.38 -23.29
C TYR A 646 12.66 29.94 -22.32
N ARG A 647 13.21 29.07 -21.46
CA ARG A 647 14.11 29.46 -20.36
C ARG A 647 15.54 28.96 -20.51
N ARG A 648 15.85 28.17 -21.55
CA ARG A 648 17.17 27.57 -21.78
C ARG A 648 17.99 28.41 -22.76
N LEU A 649 19.00 27.82 -23.40
CA LEU A 649 19.98 28.54 -24.20
C LEU A 649 19.43 28.92 -25.58
N ALA A 650 19.68 30.15 -25.99
CA ALA A 650 19.36 30.67 -27.31
C ALA A 650 20.45 31.66 -27.73
N PRO A 651 20.58 32.02 -29.03
CA PRO A 651 21.54 33.01 -29.47
C PRO A 651 21.44 34.32 -28.66
N GLY A 652 22.55 34.74 -28.05
CA GLY A 652 22.63 35.93 -27.21
C GLY A 652 22.02 35.80 -25.81
N ALA A 653 21.38 34.68 -25.46
CA ALA A 653 20.79 34.43 -24.14
C ALA A 653 21.77 33.73 -23.19
N GLU A 654 21.56 33.93 -21.89
CA GLU A 654 22.35 33.31 -20.81
C GLU A 654 21.58 32.17 -20.16
N VAL A 655 22.30 31.09 -19.81
CA VAL A 655 21.77 29.95 -19.03
C VAL A 655 22.78 29.55 -17.95
N ARG A 656 22.28 29.05 -16.81
CA ARG A 656 23.14 28.52 -15.75
C ARG A 656 23.46 27.06 -16.02
N LEU A 657 24.74 26.71 -16.03
CA LEU A 657 25.18 25.33 -15.93
C LEU A 657 25.09 24.91 -14.47
N LYS A 658 24.35 23.83 -14.19
CA LYS A 658 24.10 23.38 -12.82
C LYS A 658 25.41 23.10 -12.08
N HIS A 659 25.53 23.59 -10.84
CA HIS A 659 26.74 23.58 -9.99
C HIS A 659 27.95 24.40 -10.50
N ALA A 660 27.93 24.95 -11.71
CA ALA A 660 29.06 25.65 -12.32
C ALA A 660 28.74 27.13 -12.61
N TYR A 661 29.06 27.60 -13.81
CA TYR A 661 28.97 28.99 -14.25
C TYR A 661 27.73 29.28 -15.09
N TRP A 662 27.47 30.56 -15.35
CA TRP A 662 26.54 30.99 -16.38
C TRP A 662 27.27 31.08 -17.71
N ILE A 663 26.62 30.61 -18.78
CA ILE A 663 27.15 30.67 -20.14
C ILE A 663 26.20 31.46 -21.05
N LYS A 664 26.77 32.16 -22.03
CA LYS A 664 26.06 32.90 -23.06
C LYS A 664 26.40 32.34 -24.43
N CYS A 665 25.40 32.01 -25.24
CA CYS A 665 25.63 31.60 -26.63
C CYS A 665 25.97 32.82 -27.48
N VAL A 666 27.16 32.81 -28.09
CA VAL A 666 27.67 33.88 -28.95
C VAL A 666 27.57 33.52 -30.43
N ASP A 667 27.71 32.24 -30.77
CA ASP A 667 27.64 31.78 -32.16
C ASP A 667 27.24 30.30 -32.24
N VAL A 668 26.78 29.87 -33.42
CA VAL A 668 26.19 28.54 -33.67
C VAL A 668 26.82 27.94 -34.92
N ILE A 669 27.49 26.80 -34.76
CA ILE A 669 28.09 26.05 -35.86
C ILE A 669 27.12 24.97 -36.30
N LYS A 670 26.90 24.90 -37.63
CA LYS A 670 25.99 23.95 -38.26
C LYS A 670 26.72 23.12 -39.32
N ASP A 671 26.21 21.92 -39.54
CA ASP A 671 26.64 21.09 -40.66
C ASP A 671 25.97 21.49 -41.99
N ALA A 672 26.30 20.75 -43.06
CA ALA A 672 25.74 20.96 -44.39
C ALA A 672 24.22 20.73 -44.47
N SER A 673 23.62 20.01 -43.52
CA SER A 673 22.17 19.77 -43.44
C SER A 673 21.44 20.88 -42.67
N GLY A 674 22.17 21.80 -42.06
CA GLY A 674 21.64 22.84 -41.19
C GLY A 674 21.40 22.37 -39.74
N LEU A 675 21.88 21.18 -39.38
CA LEU A 675 21.82 20.68 -38.01
C LEU A 675 22.90 21.35 -37.16
N VAL A 676 22.54 21.77 -35.96
CA VAL A 676 23.47 22.39 -35.00
C VAL A 676 24.40 21.32 -34.44
N THR A 677 25.70 21.48 -34.68
CA THR A 677 26.75 20.55 -34.24
C THR A 677 27.53 21.07 -33.04
N GLU A 678 27.74 22.39 -32.97
CA GLU A 678 28.52 23.01 -31.90
C GLU A 678 28.00 24.42 -31.57
N LEU A 679 28.02 24.77 -30.29
CA LEU A 679 27.69 26.10 -29.80
C LEU A 679 28.96 26.77 -29.27
N LEU A 680 29.21 27.99 -29.73
CA LEU A 680 30.27 28.82 -29.16
C LEU A 680 29.66 29.68 -28.06
N CYS A 681 30.21 29.55 -26.86
CA CYS A 681 29.72 30.25 -25.69
C CYS A 681 30.84 31.03 -24.98
N THR A 682 30.44 32.01 -24.17
CA THR A 682 31.32 32.64 -23.17
C THR A 682 30.78 32.34 -21.77
N HIS A 683 31.64 32.13 -20.79
CA HIS A 683 31.24 32.00 -19.38
C HIS A 683 31.48 33.31 -18.60
N ASP A 684 30.73 33.51 -17.51
CA ASP A 684 30.94 34.60 -16.56
C ASP A 684 31.67 34.10 -15.30
N PRO A 685 32.95 34.48 -15.06
CA PRO A 685 33.73 33.99 -13.93
C PRO A 685 33.15 34.34 -12.55
N GLN A 686 32.30 35.37 -12.46
CA GLN A 686 31.73 35.84 -11.19
C GLN A 686 30.47 35.05 -10.78
N THR A 687 30.04 34.10 -11.61
CA THR A 687 28.75 33.41 -11.44
C THR A 687 28.85 31.98 -10.90
N LYS A 688 30.03 31.57 -10.42
CA LYS A 688 30.25 30.21 -9.91
C LYS A 688 29.25 29.87 -8.81
N ASN A 689 28.43 28.86 -9.07
CA ASN A 689 27.40 28.34 -8.18
C ASN A 689 26.43 29.40 -7.61
N CYS A 690 26.22 30.53 -8.29
CA CYS A 690 25.32 31.58 -7.82
C CYS A 690 23.93 31.49 -8.50
N SER A 691 22.89 31.84 -7.75
CA SER A 691 21.51 31.95 -8.25
C SER A 691 21.15 33.37 -8.71
N VAL A 692 21.90 34.37 -8.24
CA VAL A 692 21.83 35.77 -8.66
C VAL A 692 23.27 36.23 -8.87
N ALA A 693 23.55 36.89 -9.99
CA ALA A 693 24.89 37.40 -10.28
C ALA A 693 25.21 38.59 -9.36
N PRO A 694 26.49 38.88 -9.06
CA PRO A 694 26.88 40.01 -8.21
C PRO A 694 26.40 41.37 -8.72
N ASP A 695 26.15 41.49 -10.03
CA ASP A 695 25.60 42.68 -10.69
C ASP A 695 24.06 42.77 -10.67
N GLY A 696 23.39 41.83 -9.99
CA GLY A 696 21.94 41.79 -9.86
C GLY A 696 21.19 41.14 -11.02
N ARG A 697 21.88 40.70 -12.09
CA ARG A 697 21.25 39.92 -13.17
C ARG A 697 20.69 38.60 -12.63
N LYS A 698 19.62 38.13 -13.27
CA LYS A 698 18.99 36.83 -13.00
C LYS A 698 18.96 36.02 -14.28
N VAL A 699 19.38 34.76 -14.18
CA VAL A 699 19.30 33.79 -15.26
C VAL A 699 17.95 33.08 -15.25
N LYS A 700 17.37 32.84 -16.44
CA LYS A 700 16.00 32.33 -16.57
C LYS A 700 15.88 30.82 -16.37
N GLY A 701 16.96 30.08 -16.60
CA GLY A 701 16.96 28.62 -16.52
C GLY A 701 18.29 28.05 -16.09
N THR A 702 18.25 26.79 -15.69
CA THR A 702 19.42 25.98 -15.31
C THR A 702 19.36 24.67 -16.06
N ILE A 703 20.47 24.31 -16.71
CA ILE A 703 20.62 23.08 -17.50
C ILE A 703 21.72 22.20 -16.92
N HIS A 704 21.60 20.89 -17.13
CA HIS A 704 22.69 19.96 -16.81
C HIS A 704 23.71 19.97 -17.95
N TRP A 705 24.90 19.42 -17.73
CA TRP A 705 26.01 19.44 -18.68
C TRP A 705 27.02 18.36 -18.32
N LEU A 706 27.88 17.97 -19.25
CA LEU A 706 29.04 17.12 -18.99
C LEU A 706 30.27 17.69 -19.68
N SER A 707 31.42 17.69 -19.01
CA SER A 707 32.70 17.93 -19.70
C SER A 707 33.08 16.71 -20.52
N GLU A 708 33.78 16.92 -21.62
CA GLU A 708 34.30 15.84 -22.47
C GLU A 708 35.13 14.81 -21.67
N LYS A 709 35.82 15.25 -20.62
CA LYS A 709 36.59 14.37 -19.72
C LYS A 709 35.72 13.41 -18.91
N ASP A 710 34.52 13.84 -18.52
CA ASP A 710 33.62 13.08 -17.63
C ASP A 710 32.51 12.35 -18.40
N ALA A 711 32.39 12.61 -19.70
CA ALA A 711 31.40 12.01 -20.57
C ALA A 711 31.80 10.57 -20.95
N VAL A 712 31.02 9.59 -20.48
CA VAL A 712 31.14 8.19 -20.88
C VAL A 712 30.03 7.88 -21.89
N PRO A 713 30.35 7.39 -23.10
CA PRO A 713 29.33 6.99 -24.07
C PRO A 713 28.39 5.94 -23.47
N ALA A 714 27.08 6.12 -23.66
CA ALA A 714 26.06 5.24 -23.11
C ALA A 714 24.83 5.15 -24.01
N GLU A 715 24.17 4.00 -23.96
CA GLU A 715 22.84 3.84 -24.55
C GLU A 715 21.77 4.21 -23.51
N ILE A 716 20.90 5.16 -23.84
CA ILE A 716 19.82 5.62 -22.96
C ILE A 716 18.49 5.24 -23.59
N ARG A 717 17.75 4.36 -22.93
CA ARG A 717 16.45 3.85 -23.38
C ARG A 717 15.31 4.55 -22.67
N ILE A 718 14.51 5.28 -23.43
CA ILE A 718 13.34 6.01 -22.96
C ILE A 718 12.09 5.20 -23.30
N PHE A 719 11.37 4.75 -22.27
CA PHE A 719 10.16 3.96 -22.41
C PHE A 719 8.91 4.83 -22.28
N GLY A 720 8.06 4.81 -23.29
CA GLY A 720 6.72 5.37 -23.28
C GLY A 720 5.67 4.36 -22.81
N ARG A 721 4.40 4.76 -22.90
CA ARG A 721 3.27 3.83 -22.76
C ARG A 721 3.27 2.84 -23.93
N LEU A 722 3.00 1.57 -23.66
CA LEU A 722 2.95 0.52 -24.70
C LEU A 722 1.74 0.67 -25.62
N PHE A 723 0.64 1.24 -25.12
CA PHE A 723 -0.57 1.50 -25.89
C PHE A 723 -0.89 3.00 -25.96
N THR A 724 -1.53 3.41 -27.05
CA THR A 724 -1.95 4.80 -27.29
C THR A 724 -3.31 5.14 -26.65
N LYS A 725 -4.19 4.15 -26.48
CA LYS A 725 -5.51 4.30 -25.83
C LYS A 725 -5.47 3.90 -24.36
N ALA A 726 -6.23 4.61 -23.53
CA ALA A 726 -6.35 4.33 -22.09
C ALA A 726 -6.97 2.94 -21.82
N ASN A 727 -7.95 2.53 -22.62
CA ASN A 727 -8.39 1.16 -22.71
C ASN A 727 -7.97 0.58 -24.08
N PRO A 728 -6.90 -0.24 -24.14
CA PRO A 728 -6.42 -0.82 -25.40
C PRO A 728 -7.44 -1.74 -26.08
N GLU A 729 -8.43 -2.22 -25.33
CA GLU A 729 -9.46 -3.17 -25.76
C GLU A 729 -10.78 -2.50 -26.14
N GLU A 730 -10.85 -1.17 -26.08
CA GLU A 730 -12.06 -0.44 -26.44
C GLU A 730 -12.36 -0.63 -27.94
N GLU A 731 -13.55 -1.12 -28.22
CA GLU A 731 -14.05 -1.31 -29.59
C GLU A 731 -14.22 0.06 -30.25
N ASP A 732 -13.74 0.17 -31.48
CA ASP A 732 -13.93 1.38 -32.28
C ASP A 732 -15.21 1.25 -33.10
N GLU A 733 -16.28 1.93 -32.67
CA GLU A 733 -17.57 1.91 -33.40
C GLU A 733 -17.42 2.39 -34.86
N SER A 734 -16.40 3.18 -35.16
CA SER A 734 -16.12 3.67 -36.53
C SER A 734 -15.34 2.67 -37.38
N ASN A 735 -14.70 1.67 -36.76
CA ASN A 735 -13.97 0.60 -37.45
C ASN A 735 -14.17 -0.75 -36.74
N PRO A 736 -15.20 -1.52 -37.13
CA PRO A 736 -15.51 -2.83 -36.54
C PRO A 736 -14.41 -3.89 -36.69
N ASN A 737 -13.43 -3.66 -37.58
CA ASN A 737 -12.28 -4.54 -37.78
C ASN A 737 -11.05 -4.13 -36.97
N ALA A 738 -11.12 -3.02 -36.22
CA ALA A 738 -10.00 -2.53 -35.41
C ALA A 738 -9.61 -3.56 -34.35
N SER A 739 -8.32 -3.88 -34.30
CA SER A 739 -7.74 -4.78 -33.31
C SER A 739 -7.11 -4.00 -32.18
N TRP A 740 -7.02 -4.60 -30.98
CA TRP A 740 -6.21 -4.04 -29.88
C TRP A 740 -4.74 -3.85 -30.26
N ARG A 741 -4.26 -4.56 -31.30
CA ARG A 741 -2.93 -4.41 -31.90
C ARG A 741 -2.72 -3.06 -32.59
N ASP A 742 -3.79 -2.47 -33.15
CA ASP A 742 -3.72 -1.17 -33.82
C ASP A 742 -3.46 -0.03 -32.83
N ASN A 743 -3.73 -0.28 -31.54
CA ASN A 743 -3.49 0.65 -30.45
C ASN A 743 -2.07 0.55 -29.86
N ILE A 744 -1.18 -0.29 -30.40
CA ILE A 744 0.21 -0.40 -29.93
C ILE A 744 0.97 0.88 -30.32
N ASN A 745 1.66 1.46 -29.34
CA ASN A 745 2.48 2.65 -29.53
C ASN A 745 3.83 2.26 -30.14
N LYS A 746 4.03 2.64 -31.41
CA LYS A 746 5.29 2.42 -32.14
C LYS A 746 6.47 3.24 -31.57
N GLU A 747 6.16 4.33 -30.87
CA GLU A 747 7.14 5.19 -30.19
C GLU A 747 7.30 4.81 -28.69
N SER A 748 6.90 3.58 -28.31
CA SER A 748 6.98 3.10 -26.93
C SER A 748 8.41 2.88 -26.42
N LEU A 749 9.39 2.83 -27.31
CA LEU A 749 10.82 2.77 -27.00
C LEU A 749 11.56 3.75 -27.91
N LYS A 750 12.32 4.66 -27.30
CA LYS A 750 13.29 5.51 -27.99
C LYS A 750 14.67 5.23 -27.43
N VAL A 751 15.63 4.97 -28.32
CA VAL A 751 17.01 4.66 -27.95
C VAL A 751 17.90 5.82 -28.37
N TYR A 752 18.69 6.32 -27.43
CA TYR A 752 19.62 7.43 -27.64
C TYR A 752 21.04 6.97 -27.37
N ASN A 753 21.98 7.39 -28.22
CA ASN A 753 23.42 7.21 -28.01
C ASN A 753 23.97 8.53 -27.44
N GLY A 754 23.95 8.62 -26.12
CA GLY A 754 24.29 9.83 -25.38
C GLY A 754 25.55 9.66 -24.54
N PHE A 755 25.66 10.50 -23.51
CA PHE A 755 26.73 10.42 -22.52
C PHE A 755 26.17 10.40 -21.12
N VAL A 756 26.79 9.62 -20.23
CA VAL A 756 26.54 9.70 -18.79
C VAL A 756 27.79 10.18 -18.06
N GLU A 757 27.58 10.75 -16.88
CA GLU A 757 28.67 11.05 -15.95
C GLU A 757 29.47 9.79 -15.65
N ARG A 758 30.81 9.88 -15.66
CA ARG A 758 31.71 8.74 -15.36
C ARG A 758 31.34 7.97 -14.10
N SER A 759 30.94 8.67 -13.03
CA SER A 759 30.57 8.01 -11.79
C SER A 759 29.27 7.21 -11.89
N ALA A 760 28.37 7.55 -12.83
CA ALA A 760 27.14 6.79 -13.09
C ALA A 760 27.39 5.48 -13.86
N ALA A 761 28.50 5.40 -14.60
CA ALA A 761 28.91 4.21 -15.35
C ALA A 761 29.68 3.18 -14.52
N ASP A 762 29.94 3.46 -13.23
CA ASP A 762 30.60 2.52 -12.33
C ASP A 762 29.64 1.37 -11.98
N SER A 763 29.86 0.20 -12.58
CA SER A 763 29.04 -1.00 -12.37
C SER A 763 29.13 -1.60 -10.98
N VAL A 764 30.15 -1.25 -10.19
CA VAL A 764 30.31 -1.70 -8.80
C VAL A 764 29.47 -0.79 -7.89
N ALA A 765 29.52 0.52 -8.11
CA ALA A 765 28.70 1.47 -7.36
C ALA A 765 27.21 1.37 -7.74
N PHE A 766 26.93 1.17 -9.03
CA PHE A 766 25.60 1.10 -9.61
C PHE A 766 25.42 -0.18 -10.43
N PRO A 767 25.22 -1.34 -9.76
CA PRO A 767 24.85 -2.57 -10.46
C PRO A 767 23.43 -2.46 -11.06
N PRO A 768 23.02 -3.37 -11.97
CA PRO A 768 21.65 -3.41 -12.46
C PRO A 768 20.61 -3.43 -11.32
N GLN A 769 19.47 -2.76 -11.52
CA GLN A 769 18.43 -2.50 -10.51
C GLN A 769 18.81 -1.48 -9.43
N SER A 770 20.00 -0.88 -9.48
CA SER A 770 20.29 0.33 -8.71
C SER A 770 19.53 1.54 -9.27
N SER A 771 19.29 2.53 -8.42
CA SER A 771 18.46 3.68 -8.74
C SER A 771 19.31 4.93 -8.93
N LEU A 772 19.22 5.52 -10.12
CA LEU A 772 19.84 6.81 -10.45
C LEU A 772 18.74 7.80 -10.81
N GLN A 773 18.95 9.07 -10.49
CA GLN A 773 18.16 10.16 -11.07
C GLN A 773 19.06 10.94 -12.01
N PHE A 774 18.80 10.84 -13.31
CA PHE A 774 19.41 11.75 -14.28
C PHE A 774 18.68 13.07 -14.23
N GLU A 775 19.41 14.10 -13.84
CA GLU A 775 18.82 15.38 -13.48
C GLU A 775 18.08 16.02 -14.66
N ARG A 776 16.83 16.40 -14.42
CA ARG A 776 15.84 16.90 -15.40
C ARG A 776 15.26 15.87 -16.36
N LEU A 777 15.82 14.68 -16.47
CA LEU A 777 15.30 13.62 -17.34
C LEU A 777 14.31 12.71 -16.57
N GLY A 778 14.77 12.03 -15.53
CA GLY A 778 14.00 10.95 -14.92
C GLY A 778 14.80 10.10 -13.97
N PHE A 779 14.15 9.04 -13.49
CA PHE A 779 14.82 7.97 -12.75
C PHE A 779 15.20 6.85 -13.70
N PHE A 780 16.44 6.37 -13.60
CA PHE A 780 17.01 5.38 -14.47
C PHE A 780 17.62 4.24 -13.67
N THR A 781 17.80 3.10 -14.33
CA THR A 781 18.56 1.97 -13.81
C THR A 781 19.51 1.44 -14.88
N PRO A 782 20.72 0.98 -14.54
CA PRO A 782 21.53 0.19 -15.46
C PRO A 782 20.76 -1.07 -15.91
N ASP A 783 20.69 -1.32 -17.21
CA ASP A 783 19.98 -2.48 -17.76
C ASP A 783 20.68 -3.78 -17.39
N GLY A 784 19.90 -4.77 -17.01
CA GLY A 784 20.35 -6.14 -16.80
C GLY A 784 19.17 -7.08 -16.93
N SER A 785 19.34 -8.19 -17.63
CA SER A 785 18.25 -9.15 -17.75
C SER A 785 17.89 -9.73 -16.38
N THR A 786 16.59 -9.90 -16.15
CA THR A 786 16.08 -10.50 -14.91
C THR A 786 15.83 -12.01 -15.04
N LEU A 787 16.01 -12.54 -16.24
CA LEU A 787 15.89 -13.96 -16.56
C LEU A 787 17.31 -14.55 -16.75
N PRO A 788 17.64 -15.68 -16.09
CA PRO A 788 18.98 -16.26 -16.17
C PRO A 788 19.43 -16.60 -17.61
N GLU A 789 18.50 -17.07 -18.43
CA GLU A 789 18.73 -17.45 -19.83
C GLU A 789 19.12 -16.26 -20.73
N ASP A 790 18.50 -15.10 -20.50
CA ASP A 790 18.76 -13.87 -21.26
C ASP A 790 19.96 -13.11 -20.68
N ALA A 791 20.21 -13.21 -19.37
CA ALA A 791 21.42 -12.68 -18.72
C ALA A 791 22.71 -13.31 -19.28
N ALA A 792 22.67 -14.58 -19.69
CA ALA A 792 23.81 -15.24 -20.33
C ALA A 792 24.09 -14.71 -21.74
N ARG A 793 23.08 -14.23 -22.46
CA ARG A 793 23.20 -13.66 -23.82
C ARG A 793 23.76 -12.24 -23.83
N ASN A 794 23.50 -11.46 -22.77
CA ASN A 794 23.85 -10.03 -22.70
C ASN A 794 25.28 -9.72 -22.20
N LYS A 795 26.17 -10.71 -22.06
CA LYS A 795 27.53 -10.56 -21.48
C LYS A 795 28.58 -9.83 -22.35
N ALA A 796 28.18 -9.04 -23.35
CA ALA A 796 29.10 -8.59 -24.41
C ALA A 796 29.08 -7.09 -24.77
N SER A 797 28.37 -6.22 -24.06
CA SER A 797 28.45 -4.78 -24.34
C SER A 797 29.51 -4.08 -23.49
N THR A 798 30.48 -3.42 -24.14
CA THR A 798 31.41 -2.49 -23.49
C THR A 798 30.77 -1.14 -23.14
N THR A 799 29.61 -0.85 -23.73
CA THR A 799 28.87 0.41 -23.54
C THR A 799 27.78 0.21 -22.49
N PRO A 800 27.73 1.02 -21.42
CA PRO A 800 26.68 0.93 -20.42
C PRO A 800 25.33 1.33 -21.02
N VAL A 801 24.28 0.62 -20.59
CA VAL A 801 22.90 0.82 -21.04
C VAL A 801 22.05 1.22 -19.84
N PHE A 802 21.24 2.27 -19.99
CA PHE A 802 20.37 2.78 -18.92
C PHE A 802 18.92 2.80 -19.39
N ASN A 803 18.05 2.19 -18.58
CA ASN A 803 16.61 2.14 -18.79
C ASN A 803 15.93 3.27 -18.00
N LEU A 804 15.05 4.04 -18.64
CA LEU A 804 14.15 4.96 -17.94
C LEU A 804 13.14 4.15 -17.11
N THR A 805 13.24 4.25 -15.79
CA THR A 805 12.24 3.71 -14.88
C THR A 805 10.94 4.50 -14.96
N VAL A 806 11.03 5.81 -14.70
CA VAL A 806 9.90 6.74 -14.75
C VAL A 806 10.42 8.17 -14.97
N ALA A 807 9.74 8.93 -15.83
CA ALA A 807 10.05 10.34 -16.06
C ALA A 807 9.75 11.18 -14.81
N LEU A 808 10.45 12.33 -14.68
CA LEU A 808 10.06 13.33 -13.69
C LEU A 808 8.65 13.84 -13.97
N GLN A 809 7.97 14.32 -12.94
CA GLN A 809 6.69 14.98 -13.13
C GLN A 809 6.94 16.27 -13.92
N GLU A 810 6.51 16.32 -15.18
CA GLU A 810 6.52 17.58 -15.91
C GLU A 810 5.65 18.59 -15.13
N GLY A 811 6.21 19.78 -14.88
CA GLY A 811 5.43 20.88 -14.36
C GLY A 811 4.45 21.31 -15.45
N PHE A 812 3.24 20.72 -15.42
CA PHE A 812 2.03 21.11 -16.13
C PHE A 812 2.22 22.28 -17.10
N THR A 813 2.55 21.99 -18.35
CA THR A 813 2.29 22.95 -19.43
C THR A 813 0.78 23.01 -19.63
N ALA A 814 0.24 24.22 -19.65
CA ALA A 814 -1.18 24.57 -19.64
C ALA A 814 -2.07 23.98 -20.77
N THR A 815 -1.54 23.05 -21.57
CA THR A 815 -2.28 22.25 -22.54
C THR A 815 -3.07 21.12 -21.88
N ASP A 816 -2.57 20.54 -20.78
CA ASP A 816 -3.19 19.39 -20.11
C ASP A 816 -4.44 19.74 -19.30
N ASP A 817 -4.61 21.00 -18.87
CA ASP A 817 -5.82 21.43 -18.17
C ASP A 817 -7.03 21.45 -19.11
N ALA A 818 -6.84 21.80 -20.38
CA ALA A 818 -7.89 21.75 -21.39
C ALA A 818 -8.33 20.32 -21.71
N ASP A 819 -7.38 19.38 -21.75
CA ASP A 819 -7.68 17.97 -22.02
C ASP A 819 -8.19 17.23 -20.77
N LYS A 820 -7.75 17.61 -19.57
CA LYS A 820 -8.34 17.14 -18.30
C LYS A 820 -9.76 17.65 -18.09
N ASP A 821 -10.04 18.90 -18.46
CA ASP A 821 -11.39 19.44 -18.39
C ASP A 821 -12.29 18.81 -19.46
N LYS A 822 -11.80 18.57 -20.68
CA LYS A 822 -12.52 17.77 -21.68
C LYS A 822 -12.79 16.35 -21.20
N MET A 823 -11.81 15.68 -20.58
CA MET A 823 -11.96 14.32 -20.07
C MET A 823 -12.93 14.26 -18.89
N LYS A 824 -12.88 15.23 -17.96
CA LYS A 824 -13.89 15.38 -16.88
C LYS A 824 -15.28 15.66 -17.43
N GLN A 825 -15.38 16.45 -18.49
CA GLN A 825 -16.66 16.81 -19.11
C GLN A 825 -17.25 15.62 -19.89
N GLN A 826 -16.41 14.83 -20.57
CA GLN A 826 -16.80 13.56 -21.18
C GLN A 826 -17.23 12.51 -20.13
N ASP A 827 -16.49 12.37 -19.02
CA ASP A 827 -16.86 11.43 -17.95
C ASP A 827 -18.16 11.86 -17.24
N ARG A 828 -18.40 13.17 -17.11
CA ARG A 828 -19.68 13.70 -16.59
C ARG A 828 -20.84 13.40 -17.54
N LEU A 829 -20.66 13.63 -18.84
CA LEU A 829 -21.67 13.32 -19.87
C LEU A 829 -21.96 11.82 -19.95
N ALA A 830 -20.95 10.96 -19.82
CA ALA A 830 -21.12 9.51 -19.79
C ALA A 830 -21.93 9.05 -18.57
N ARG A 831 -21.68 9.63 -17.39
CA ARG A 831 -22.45 9.35 -16.16
C ARG A 831 -23.89 9.82 -16.26
N GLU A 832 -24.12 11.01 -16.83
CA GLU A 832 -25.46 11.55 -17.08
C GLU A 832 -26.24 10.68 -18.08
N LYS A 833 -25.61 10.24 -19.18
CA LYS A 833 -26.22 9.33 -20.16
C LYS A 833 -26.58 7.98 -19.53
N ALA A 834 -25.69 7.40 -18.71
CA ALA A 834 -25.95 6.16 -18.00
C ALA A 834 -27.07 6.29 -16.94
N ALA A 835 -27.17 7.45 -16.27
CA ALA A 835 -28.26 7.73 -15.34
C ALA A 835 -29.61 7.85 -16.06
N LEU A 836 -29.65 8.55 -17.20
CA LEU A 836 -30.85 8.69 -18.02
C LEU A 836 -31.35 7.35 -18.57
N GLU A 837 -30.43 6.48 -18.98
CA GLU A 837 -30.77 5.14 -19.49
C GLU A 837 -31.33 4.23 -18.38
N ARG A 838 -30.81 4.34 -17.15
CA ARG A 838 -31.37 3.66 -15.98
C ARG A 838 -32.77 4.15 -15.64
N GLN A 839 -33.02 5.46 -15.80
CA GLN A 839 -34.33 6.05 -15.56
C GLN A 839 -35.35 5.57 -16.60
N LYS A 840 -35.00 5.58 -17.89
CA LYS A 840 -35.85 5.00 -18.96
C LYS A 840 -36.18 3.53 -18.70
N LYS A 841 -35.20 2.70 -18.34
CA LYS A 841 -35.43 1.28 -18.02
C LYS A 841 -36.35 1.10 -16.81
N LYS A 842 -36.32 2.01 -15.84
CA LYS A 842 -37.21 2.00 -14.68
C LYS A 842 -38.64 2.36 -15.09
N GLU A 843 -38.82 3.40 -15.90
CA GLU A 843 -40.11 3.85 -16.42
C GLU A 843 -40.77 2.78 -17.32
N GLU A 844 -40.00 2.14 -18.20
CA GLU A 844 -40.49 1.02 -19.01
C GLU A 844 -40.94 -0.18 -18.17
N LYS A 845 -40.21 -0.47 -17.08
CA LYS A 845 -40.55 -1.56 -16.16
C LYS A 845 -41.82 -1.25 -15.37
N GLU A 846 -42.01 0.00 -14.95
CA GLU A 846 -43.25 0.47 -14.31
C GLU A 846 -44.43 0.49 -15.28
N ALA A 847 -44.24 0.90 -16.53
CA ALA A 847 -45.27 0.87 -17.56
C ALA A 847 -45.71 -0.59 -17.87
N ARG A 848 -44.76 -1.52 -18.00
CA ARG A 848 -45.07 -2.96 -18.15
C ARG A 848 -45.79 -3.54 -16.95
N LYS A 849 -45.45 -3.09 -15.74
CA LYS A 849 -46.14 -3.51 -14.51
C LYS A 849 -47.59 -3.02 -14.49
N LYS A 850 -47.83 -1.76 -14.83
CA LYS A 850 -49.19 -1.19 -14.93
C LYS A 850 -50.05 -1.86 -16.00
N MET A 851 -49.48 -2.20 -17.16
CA MET A 851 -50.21 -2.96 -18.18
C MET A 851 -50.61 -4.36 -17.71
N LYS A 852 -49.71 -5.07 -17.00
CA LYS A 852 -50.03 -6.38 -16.42
C LYS A 852 -51.11 -6.30 -15.34
N GLU A 853 -51.09 -5.27 -14.51
CA GLU A 853 -52.12 -5.03 -13.48
C GLU A 853 -53.48 -4.65 -14.09
N GLN A 854 -53.51 -3.97 -15.23
CA GLN A 854 -54.75 -3.68 -15.97
C GLN A 854 -55.30 -4.93 -16.67
N GLN A 855 -54.45 -5.78 -17.23
CA GLN A 855 -54.86 -7.06 -17.85
C GLN A 855 -55.32 -8.12 -16.84
N GLN A 856 -54.97 -7.98 -15.55
CA GLN A 856 -55.51 -8.84 -14.48
C GLN A 856 -56.82 -8.33 -13.88
N LYS A 857 -57.22 -7.09 -14.17
CA LYS A 857 -58.45 -6.46 -13.69
C LYS A 857 -59.58 -6.43 -14.73
N ALA A 858 -59.25 -6.64 -16.01
CA ALA A 858 -60.19 -6.92 -17.09
C ALA A 858 -60.33 -8.43 -17.25
#